data_AF-A0A6G1S4Q6-F1
#
_entry.id   AF-A0A6G1S4Q6-F1
#
_cell.length_a   1.000
_cell.length_b   1.000
_cell.length_c   1.000
_cell.angle_alpha   90.00
_cell.angle_beta   90.00
_cell.angle_gamma   90.00
#
_symmetry.space_group_name_H-M   'P 1'
#
loop_
_entity.id
_entity.type
_entity.pdbx_description
1 polymer ?
#
loop_
_entity_poly.entity_id
_entity_poly.type
_entity_poly.pdbx_seq_one_letter_code
_entity_poly.pdbx_strand_id
1 'polypeptide(L)'
;MIMRIVERLLSTSLVDKQPDKSDLDELDHLIENDCQLEQYDITDFASIVHSSKYADSHADTTRLEKLLAMVDIKGQQDENDEDDERSLNGRGNDGAHDATQKKDSKRNEVIESIICRDSEEVLPGQPCYRPAKFGKKGGVNFNLRKFDIPKWVFAAIHNNNVDSLGIASPLMMDNYVQRFQVLMWVEEAQQQIEMRKYDMYDVMLGKHEDFFVLEVPGLAEGRPSLLRGDRLIVRSEHRGEQNEGYIYEVREKDILFKLHETLHSASQEGLRYIVQFLSSRTPFRRCHHGVLQYREMPGLKHLIFPSPRDGIPQPLVKIKDLDNEEEFPCYNEKLNIYQKRAVMNVLRAQSRPAPYIIFGPPGTGKTVTMVEAILQVYKRAPDFKLLVCANSNSSADILARRIKESGVIEKSELIRVSAFYRMEKLVPPDLEDITLDTDSIDAVLYEKCRVIVTTCIQSGSLYGYRDRFDFVFIDEAGHASEPEALVSVGLINRGGCCVLAGDPHQLGPICVSRVADQYGLGTSFLERLCRRSLYERNHLHNNRMDYNGRFITKLRICYRCDPRVLAISNKMFYDGDLKFVHKTPEDWLRLLNVDNPLIFHSVKGRDRREFTNPSWFNPSESIRCLAYVKRLYDFGLRSDQLGIITPYRRQIDKLNLLFESCNLEKCKIATMEEFQGDEREIIIISTVRTRERKIDFDKKFQLGFLFNPRRFNVAISRAKWLVIVVGDPQILTRDPCWNKYIETAHNFEDNAPPLANNKR
;
A
#
# COMPACT_ATOMS: atom_id res chain seq x y z
N MET A 1 38.48 11.12 10.88
CA MET A 1 38.79 12.48 11.36
C MET A 1 37.51 13.27 11.62
N ILE A 2 36.58 13.33 10.66
CA ILE A 2 35.23 13.92 10.81
C ILE A 2 34.40 13.30 11.95
N MET A 3 34.37 11.97 12.11
CA MET A 3 33.71 11.32 13.26
C MET A 3 34.28 11.73 14.63
N ARG A 4 35.58 12.08 14.71
CA ARG A 4 36.21 12.56 15.96
C ARG A 4 35.89 14.02 16.27
N ILE A 5 35.51 14.80 15.26
CA ILE A 5 35.07 16.20 15.40
C ILE A 5 33.60 16.22 15.83
N VAL A 6 32.77 15.35 15.24
CA VAL A 6 31.36 15.16 15.63
C VAL A 6 31.24 14.61 17.06
N GLU A 7 32.06 13.64 17.47
CA GLU A 7 32.09 13.14 18.86
C GLU A 7 32.54 14.22 19.85
N ARG A 8 33.50 15.10 19.50
CA ARG A 8 33.92 16.21 20.37
C ARG A 8 32.81 17.25 20.53
N LEU A 9 32.17 17.66 19.45
CA LEU A 9 31.08 18.65 19.47
C LEU A 9 29.85 18.15 20.24
N LEU A 10 29.52 16.86 20.11
CA LEU A 10 28.45 16.21 20.90
C LEU A 10 28.82 16.02 22.38
N SER A 11 30.11 15.90 22.71
CA SER A 11 30.58 15.80 24.10
C SER A 11 30.63 17.15 24.83
N THR A 12 30.85 18.25 24.10
CA THR A 12 30.86 19.62 24.66
C THR A 12 29.46 20.24 24.81
N SER A 13 28.44 19.78 24.08
CA SER A 13 27.06 20.28 24.24
C SER A 13 26.37 19.81 25.54
N LEU A 14 26.99 18.87 26.27
CA LEU A 14 26.55 18.44 27.60
C LEU A 14 27.13 19.31 28.74
N VAL A 15 28.07 20.22 28.46
CA VAL A 15 28.72 21.08 29.46
C VAL A 15 28.86 22.49 28.87
N ASP A 16 27.88 23.37 29.11
CA ASP A 16 27.77 24.78 28.68
C ASP A 16 29.12 25.51 28.46
N LYS A 17 29.77 25.27 27.32
CA LYS A 17 30.95 26.02 26.85
C LYS A 17 30.88 26.16 25.35
N GLN A 18 31.14 27.38 24.86
CA GLN A 18 31.21 27.66 23.44
C GLN A 18 32.41 26.96 22.79
N PRO A 19 32.26 26.42 21.56
CA PRO A 19 33.34 25.76 20.84
C PRO A 19 34.43 26.75 20.40
N ASP A 20 35.67 26.25 20.31
CA ASP A 20 36.87 27.03 20.01
C ASP A 20 36.90 27.45 18.53
N LYS A 21 37.33 28.68 18.27
CA LYS A 21 37.17 29.35 16.96
C LYS A 21 38.05 28.72 15.86
N SER A 22 39.13 28.03 16.24
CA SER A 22 40.03 27.35 15.31
C SER A 22 39.42 26.11 14.63
N ASP A 23 38.46 25.45 15.27
CA ASP A 23 37.81 24.25 14.72
C ASP A 23 36.76 24.59 13.65
N LEU A 24 36.25 25.84 13.66
CA LEU A 24 35.32 26.37 12.66
C LEU A 24 36.07 26.86 11.41
N ASP A 25 37.22 27.53 11.60
CA ASP A 25 38.04 28.03 10.49
C ASP A 25 38.68 26.89 9.67
N GLU A 26 38.99 25.73 10.29
CA GLU A 26 39.50 24.53 9.59
C GLU A 26 38.39 23.80 8.79
N LEU A 27 37.13 23.93 9.20
CA LEU A 27 35.96 23.39 8.49
C LEU A 27 35.59 24.24 7.27
N ASP A 28 35.62 25.57 7.41
CA ASP A 28 35.36 26.51 6.31
C ASP A 28 36.42 26.39 5.19
N HIS A 29 37.70 26.16 5.56
CA HIS A 29 38.79 26.01 4.59
C HIS A 29 38.73 24.68 3.80
N LEU A 30 38.07 23.65 4.34
CA LEU A 30 37.78 22.37 3.66
C LEU A 30 36.52 22.45 2.77
N ILE A 31 35.56 23.29 3.12
CA ILE A 31 34.33 23.52 2.35
C ILE A 31 34.58 24.39 1.11
N GLU A 32 35.51 25.34 1.18
CA GLU A 32 35.78 26.28 0.08
C GLU A 32 36.59 25.69 -1.10
N ASN A 33 37.24 24.54 -0.96
CA ASN A 33 38.18 24.05 -1.99
C ASN A 33 37.89 22.68 -2.64
N ASP A 34 36.89 21.89 -2.20
CA ASP A 34 36.67 20.53 -2.75
C ASP A 34 35.26 20.27 -3.32
N CYS A 35 34.49 21.32 -3.65
CA CYS A 35 33.19 21.18 -4.32
C CYS A 35 33.17 21.82 -5.72
N GLN A 36 34.19 21.56 -6.54
CA GLN A 36 33.97 21.50 -7.99
C GLN A 36 33.54 20.07 -8.31
N LEU A 37 32.21 19.86 -8.32
CA LEU A 37 31.64 18.73 -9.06
C LEU A 37 32.28 18.73 -10.45
N GLU A 38 32.98 17.66 -10.84
CA GLU A 38 33.42 17.50 -12.21
C GLU A 38 32.18 17.61 -13.10
N GLN A 39 32.04 18.77 -13.76
CA GLN A 39 30.92 19.12 -14.62
C GLN A 39 30.68 18.05 -15.68
N TYR A 40 31.72 17.29 -16.03
CA TYR A 40 31.75 16.20 -17.00
C TYR A 40 30.84 15.01 -16.61
N ASP A 41 30.85 14.55 -15.36
CA ASP A 41 30.14 13.32 -14.96
C ASP A 41 28.61 13.48 -15.02
N ILE A 42 28.09 14.67 -14.69
CA ILE A 42 26.65 14.99 -14.75
C ILE A 42 26.22 15.39 -16.18
N THR A 43 27.09 16.02 -16.98
CA THR A 43 26.75 16.39 -18.37
C THR A 43 26.83 15.21 -19.32
N ASP A 44 27.82 14.34 -19.19
CA ASP A 44 27.89 13.07 -19.95
C ASP A 44 26.73 12.16 -19.55
N PHE A 45 26.37 12.12 -18.27
CA PHE A 45 25.20 11.39 -17.79
C PHE A 45 23.86 11.99 -18.28
N ALA A 46 23.72 13.32 -18.29
CA ALA A 46 22.56 13.99 -18.87
C ALA A 46 22.45 13.70 -20.38
N SER A 47 23.59 13.61 -21.09
CA SER A 47 23.62 13.24 -22.51
C SER A 47 23.08 11.82 -22.75
N ILE A 48 23.42 10.88 -21.85
CA ILE A 48 22.97 9.48 -21.89
C ILE A 48 21.45 9.41 -21.69
N VAL A 49 20.91 10.00 -20.62
CA VAL A 49 19.47 9.94 -20.32
C VAL A 49 18.63 10.77 -21.29
N HIS A 50 19.20 11.80 -21.92
CA HIS A 50 18.52 12.60 -22.93
C HIS A 50 18.54 12.00 -24.34
N SER A 51 19.41 11.03 -24.65
CA SER A 51 19.51 10.44 -25.99
C SER A 51 18.21 9.76 -26.45
N SER A 52 17.91 9.87 -27.75
CA SER A 52 16.72 9.29 -28.40
C SER A 52 16.78 7.77 -28.59
N LYS A 53 17.89 7.13 -28.20
CA LYS A 53 18.20 5.71 -28.46
C LYS A 53 17.75 4.73 -27.36
N TYR A 54 17.25 5.23 -26.23
CA TYR A 54 16.76 4.42 -25.09
C TYR A 54 15.37 3.79 -25.26
N ALA A 55 14.82 3.79 -26.49
CA ALA A 55 13.42 3.41 -26.72
C ALA A 55 13.17 1.90 -26.92
N ASP A 56 14.21 1.09 -27.16
CA ASP A 56 14.05 -0.35 -27.46
C ASP A 56 14.98 -1.25 -26.63
N SER A 57 14.36 -2.22 -25.98
CA SER A 57 14.97 -3.23 -25.11
C SER A 57 15.83 -4.24 -25.87
N HIS A 58 16.83 -4.80 -25.17
CA HIS A 58 17.76 -5.91 -25.51
C HIS A 58 19.09 -5.57 -26.21
N ALA A 59 19.31 -4.37 -26.74
CA ALA A 59 20.59 -4.02 -27.39
C ALA A 59 21.64 -3.38 -26.45
N ASP A 60 21.27 -3.04 -25.22
CA ASP A 60 22.08 -2.15 -24.36
C ASP A 60 23.05 -2.83 -23.40
N THR A 61 22.98 -4.14 -23.18
CA THR A 61 23.99 -4.85 -22.35
C THR A 61 25.34 -4.88 -23.06
N THR A 62 25.37 -5.22 -24.36
CA THR A 62 26.61 -5.33 -25.15
C THR A 62 27.21 -3.97 -25.53
N ARG A 63 26.41 -2.89 -25.52
CA ARG A 63 26.89 -1.53 -25.78
C ARG A 63 27.39 -0.84 -24.51
N LEU A 64 26.78 -1.10 -23.34
CA LEU A 64 27.36 -0.75 -22.04
C LEU A 64 28.71 -1.46 -21.81
N GLU A 65 28.80 -2.74 -22.16
CA GLU A 65 30.06 -3.53 -22.08
C GLU A 65 31.14 -2.98 -23.02
N LYS A 66 30.77 -2.50 -24.22
CA LYS A 66 31.70 -1.84 -25.15
C LYS A 66 32.11 -0.44 -24.70
N LEU A 67 31.23 0.31 -24.02
CA LEU A 67 31.55 1.62 -23.44
C LEU A 67 32.46 1.49 -22.22
N LEU A 68 32.27 0.47 -21.39
CA LEU A 68 33.18 0.11 -20.30
C LEU A 68 34.56 -0.33 -20.83
N ALA A 69 34.61 -1.01 -21.97
CA ALA A 69 35.86 -1.37 -22.65
C ALA A 69 36.58 -0.19 -23.33
N MET A 70 35.88 0.93 -23.58
CA MET A 70 36.44 2.15 -24.17
C MET A 70 37.06 3.11 -23.16
N VAL A 71 36.96 2.82 -21.86
CA VAL A 71 37.55 3.61 -20.76
C VAL A 71 39.02 3.22 -20.46
N ASP A 72 39.61 2.31 -21.25
CA ASP A 72 41.06 2.10 -21.21
C ASP A 72 41.79 2.97 -22.27
N ILE A 73 42.78 3.73 -21.82
CA ILE A 73 43.36 4.90 -22.49
C ILE A 73 44.17 4.50 -23.75
N LYS A 74 43.83 5.05 -24.93
CA LYS A 74 44.73 5.79 -25.86
C LYS A 74 44.11 5.99 -27.27
N GLY A 75 43.92 7.27 -27.62
CA GLY A 75 44.51 7.91 -28.81
C GLY A 75 43.88 7.73 -30.21
N GLN A 76 43.51 8.89 -30.80
CA GLN A 76 43.41 9.23 -32.24
C GLN A 76 42.25 8.61 -33.04
N GLN A 77 41.62 9.24 -34.04
CA GLN A 77 41.54 10.59 -34.66
C GLN A 77 40.35 10.51 -35.66
N ASP A 78 39.74 11.67 -35.99
CA ASP A 78 39.09 12.04 -37.27
C ASP A 78 37.91 11.19 -37.82
N GLU A 79 36.88 11.65 -38.51
CA GLU A 79 36.18 12.92 -38.84
C GLU A 79 34.98 12.48 -39.74
N ASN A 80 33.96 13.33 -39.89
CA ASN A 80 32.91 13.34 -40.95
C ASN A 80 31.72 12.36 -40.80
N ASP A 81 30.45 12.68 -41.06
CA ASP A 81 29.81 13.70 -41.92
C ASP A 81 28.44 14.17 -41.36
N GLU A 82 28.05 15.36 -41.82
CA GLU A 82 26.73 16.00 -41.74
C GLU A 82 25.65 15.34 -42.62
N ASP A 83 24.43 15.88 -42.51
CA ASP A 83 23.27 15.79 -43.42
C ASP A 83 22.30 14.59 -43.30
N ASP A 84 21.11 14.84 -42.75
CA ASP A 84 19.94 15.26 -43.57
C ASP A 84 18.64 15.26 -42.73
N GLU A 85 18.18 16.45 -42.31
CA GLU A 85 16.79 16.71 -41.96
C GLU A 85 16.12 17.39 -43.17
N ARG A 86 15.53 16.61 -44.10
CA ARG A 86 14.52 17.14 -45.03
C ARG A 86 13.76 16.07 -45.82
N SER A 87 13.03 15.20 -45.12
CA SER A 87 11.75 14.71 -45.64
C SER A 87 10.99 13.94 -44.58
N LEU A 88 9.80 14.41 -44.23
CA LEU A 88 8.57 13.65 -43.98
C LEU A 88 7.57 14.52 -43.19
N ASN A 89 7.24 15.69 -43.76
CA ASN A 89 5.92 16.26 -43.53
C ASN A 89 4.93 15.42 -44.35
N GLY A 90 4.36 14.40 -43.72
CA GLY A 90 3.33 13.58 -44.33
C GLY A 90 3.26 12.18 -43.76
N ARG A 91 2.72 12.03 -42.53
CA ARG A 91 1.90 10.88 -42.11
C ARG A 91 1.37 11.10 -40.69
N GLY A 92 0.07 11.35 -40.63
CA GLY A 92 -0.88 10.53 -39.88
C GLY A 92 -0.69 10.41 -38.37
N ASN A 93 -1.69 10.90 -37.65
CA ASN A 93 -1.96 10.69 -36.24
C ASN A 93 -2.33 9.21 -35.90
N ASP A 94 -1.82 8.24 -36.67
CA ASP A 94 -2.33 6.86 -36.74
C ASP A 94 -1.64 5.91 -35.73
N GLY A 95 -0.44 6.24 -35.26
CA GLY A 95 0.32 5.38 -34.34
C GLY A 95 -0.30 5.24 -32.93
N ALA A 96 -1.06 6.23 -32.47
CA ALA A 96 -1.75 6.16 -31.18
C ALA A 96 -3.10 5.43 -31.27
N HIS A 97 -3.80 5.52 -32.41
CA HIS A 97 -5.04 4.79 -32.65
C HIS A 97 -4.79 3.30 -32.87
N ASP A 98 -3.74 2.93 -33.61
CA ASP A 98 -3.41 1.53 -33.93
C ASP A 98 -2.95 0.73 -32.69
N ALA A 99 -2.19 1.35 -31.78
CA ALA A 99 -1.79 0.74 -30.51
C ALA A 99 -2.97 0.54 -29.54
N THR A 100 -3.97 1.43 -29.59
CA THR A 100 -5.17 1.33 -28.74
C THR A 100 -6.12 0.27 -29.28
N GLN A 101 -6.31 0.20 -30.61
CA GLN A 101 -7.11 -0.84 -31.27
C GLN A 101 -6.54 -2.25 -31.07
N LYS A 102 -5.21 -2.43 -31.18
CA LYS A 102 -4.57 -3.75 -30.93
C LYS A 102 -4.73 -4.21 -29.47
N LYS A 103 -4.67 -3.27 -28.52
CA LYS A 103 -4.85 -3.57 -27.09
C LYS A 103 -6.29 -3.94 -26.76
N ASP A 104 -7.25 -3.27 -27.39
CA ASP A 104 -8.68 -3.58 -27.24
C ASP A 104 -9.05 -4.91 -27.93
N SER A 105 -8.44 -5.25 -29.09
CA SER A 105 -8.61 -6.55 -29.76
C SER A 105 -8.18 -7.73 -28.88
N LYS A 106 -6.94 -7.68 -28.35
CA LYS A 106 -6.41 -8.74 -27.48
C LYS A 106 -7.23 -8.89 -26.19
N ARG A 107 -7.73 -7.77 -25.64
CA ARG A 107 -8.60 -7.77 -24.47
C ARG A 107 -9.94 -8.46 -24.77
N ASN A 108 -10.55 -8.17 -25.92
CA ASN A 108 -11.81 -8.76 -26.33
C ASN A 108 -11.66 -10.27 -26.60
N GLU A 109 -10.60 -10.69 -27.28
CA GLU A 109 -10.26 -12.11 -27.48
C GLU A 109 -10.13 -12.87 -26.14
N VAL A 110 -9.47 -12.26 -25.14
CA VAL A 110 -9.39 -12.85 -23.79
C VAL A 110 -10.77 -13.03 -23.18
N ILE A 111 -11.63 -12.00 -23.25
CA ILE A 111 -12.98 -12.06 -22.66
C ILE A 111 -13.83 -13.12 -23.38
N GLU A 112 -13.81 -13.15 -24.71
CA GLU A 112 -14.50 -14.18 -25.50
C GLU A 112 -14.00 -15.58 -25.15
N SER A 113 -12.68 -15.77 -24.99
CA SER A 113 -12.12 -17.05 -24.56
C SER A 113 -12.58 -17.49 -23.16
N ILE A 114 -12.89 -16.55 -22.26
CA ILE A 114 -13.41 -16.83 -20.93
C ILE A 114 -14.91 -17.20 -21.01
N ILE A 115 -15.68 -16.49 -21.83
CA ILE A 115 -17.13 -16.71 -22.00
C ILE A 115 -17.41 -18.06 -22.69
N CYS A 116 -16.60 -18.40 -23.70
CA CYS A 116 -16.74 -19.57 -24.56
C CYS A 116 -16.08 -20.84 -23.99
N ARG A 117 -15.44 -20.79 -22.81
CA ARG A 117 -14.98 -22.01 -22.14
C ARG A 117 -16.17 -22.84 -21.69
N ASP A 118 -16.44 -23.89 -22.45
CA ASP A 118 -17.13 -25.06 -21.95
C ASP A 118 -16.19 -25.85 -21.02
N SER A 119 -16.78 -26.57 -20.08
CA SER A 119 -16.07 -27.33 -19.05
C SER A 119 -15.30 -28.51 -19.65
N GLU A 120 -14.14 -28.25 -20.25
CA GLU A 120 -13.15 -29.28 -20.51
C GLU A 120 -12.65 -29.86 -19.17
N GLU A 121 -12.40 -31.16 -19.15
CA GLU A 121 -11.97 -31.88 -17.95
C GLU A 121 -10.52 -31.48 -17.62
N VAL A 122 -10.36 -30.62 -16.62
CA VAL A 122 -9.03 -30.18 -16.14
C VAL A 122 -8.58 -31.12 -15.03
N LEU A 123 -7.41 -31.73 -15.20
CA LEU A 123 -6.79 -32.51 -14.13
C LEU A 123 -6.39 -31.56 -12.98
N PRO A 124 -6.87 -31.80 -11.75
CA PRO A 124 -6.68 -30.86 -10.65
C PRO A 124 -5.21 -30.78 -10.22
N GLY A 125 -4.74 -29.59 -9.88
CA GLY A 125 -3.38 -29.40 -9.37
C GLY A 125 -3.25 -29.78 -7.89
N GLN A 126 -2.03 -29.83 -7.38
CA GLN A 126 -1.78 -29.94 -5.95
C GLN A 126 -1.84 -28.53 -5.29
N PRO A 127 -2.91 -28.18 -4.56
CA PRO A 127 -3.01 -26.85 -3.96
C PRO A 127 -1.93 -26.65 -2.89
N CYS A 128 -1.38 -25.43 -2.81
CA CYS A 128 -0.37 -25.06 -1.80
C CYS A 128 -0.86 -25.17 -0.36
N TYR A 129 -2.19 -25.20 -0.20
CA TYR A 129 -2.90 -25.31 1.06
C TYR A 129 -4.16 -26.13 0.81
N ARG A 130 -4.38 -27.17 1.60
CA ARG A 130 -5.69 -27.85 1.63
C ARG A 130 -6.50 -27.16 2.71
N PRO A 131 -7.62 -26.50 2.40
CA PRO A 131 -8.50 -25.99 3.45
C PRO A 131 -8.82 -27.11 4.42
N ALA A 132 -8.33 -27.02 5.65
CA ALA A 132 -8.79 -27.89 6.72
C ALA A 132 -10.32 -27.91 6.68
N LYS A 133 -10.88 -29.12 6.72
CA LYS A 133 -12.31 -29.33 6.96
C LYS A 133 -12.57 -28.94 8.41
N PHE A 134 -12.64 -27.64 8.67
CA PHE A 134 -12.98 -27.10 9.97
C PHE A 134 -14.34 -27.64 10.41
N GLY A 135 -14.39 -28.23 11.61
CA GLY A 135 -15.63 -28.76 12.18
C GLY A 135 -15.74 -30.29 12.27
N LYS A 136 -14.71 -31.00 12.74
CA LYS A 136 -14.88 -32.28 13.44
C LYS A 136 -14.10 -32.22 14.76
N LYS A 137 -14.67 -32.15 15.97
CA LYS A 137 -16.07 -32.15 16.50
C LYS A 137 -16.28 -30.85 17.32
N GLY A 138 -17.44 -30.21 17.18
CA GLY A 138 -17.87 -29.05 18.01
C GLY A 138 -18.26 -27.77 17.24
N GLY A 139 -17.98 -27.71 15.93
CA GLY A 139 -18.34 -26.59 15.05
C GLY A 139 -19.06 -27.08 13.78
N VAL A 140 -19.78 -26.17 13.09
CA VAL A 140 -20.55 -26.47 11.87
C VAL A 140 -19.60 -26.77 10.71
N ASN A 141 -19.88 -27.82 9.95
CA ASN A 141 -19.16 -28.14 8.72
C ASN A 141 -19.38 -27.01 7.70
N PHE A 142 -18.48 -26.02 7.66
CA PHE A 142 -18.63 -24.83 6.83
C PHE A 142 -17.89 -25.00 5.51
N ASN A 143 -18.65 -25.14 4.42
CA ASN A 143 -18.11 -25.08 3.07
C ASN A 143 -18.39 -23.70 2.47
N LEU A 144 -17.31 -22.99 2.11
CA LEU A 144 -17.40 -21.72 1.42
C LEU A 144 -18.08 -21.91 0.05
N ARG A 145 -19.14 -21.15 -0.25
CA ARG A 145 -19.84 -21.27 -1.55
C ARG A 145 -18.91 -20.88 -2.71
N LYS A 146 -19.26 -21.30 -3.95
CA LYS A 146 -18.43 -21.07 -5.14
C LYS A 146 -18.42 -19.61 -5.60
N PHE A 147 -19.57 -18.95 -5.58
CA PHE A 147 -19.76 -17.56 -6.06
C PHE A 147 -19.21 -17.34 -7.46
N ASP A 148 -19.49 -18.25 -8.39
CA ASP A 148 -19.00 -18.16 -9.77
C ASP A 148 -19.43 -16.86 -10.44
N ILE A 149 -18.51 -16.25 -11.18
CA ILE A 149 -18.75 -15.00 -11.89
C ILE A 149 -19.80 -15.27 -12.97
N PRO A 150 -20.95 -14.58 -12.95
CA PRO A 150 -21.95 -14.79 -13.99
C PRO A 150 -21.45 -14.36 -15.37
N LYS A 151 -21.79 -15.12 -16.43
CA LYS A 151 -21.38 -14.80 -17.82
C LYS A 151 -21.79 -13.38 -18.26
N TRP A 152 -22.92 -12.88 -17.76
CA TRP A 152 -23.40 -11.54 -18.07
C TRP A 152 -22.48 -10.42 -17.54
N VAL A 153 -21.67 -10.68 -16.49
CA VAL A 153 -20.69 -9.71 -16.00
C VAL A 153 -19.57 -9.53 -17.02
N PHE A 154 -19.05 -10.62 -17.58
CA PHE A 154 -18.07 -10.56 -18.66
C PHE A 154 -18.63 -9.87 -19.91
N ALA A 155 -19.87 -10.20 -20.30
CA ALA A 155 -20.54 -9.55 -21.42
C ALA A 155 -20.73 -8.03 -21.20
N ALA A 156 -21.08 -7.61 -19.98
CA ALA A 156 -21.21 -6.20 -19.62
C ALA A 156 -19.88 -5.45 -19.69
N ILE A 157 -18.79 -6.07 -19.21
CA ILE A 157 -17.43 -5.52 -19.30
C ILE A 157 -16.98 -5.42 -20.77
N HIS A 158 -17.21 -6.47 -21.57
CA HIS A 158 -16.87 -6.53 -22.99
C HIS A 158 -17.56 -5.43 -23.79
N ASN A 159 -18.88 -5.28 -23.59
CA ASN A 159 -19.69 -4.31 -24.33
C ASN A 159 -19.64 -2.91 -23.72
N ASN A 160 -18.84 -2.70 -22.67
CA ASN A 160 -18.78 -1.46 -21.88
C ASN A 160 -20.17 -0.96 -21.44
N ASN A 161 -21.09 -1.89 -21.16
CA ASN A 161 -22.49 -1.61 -20.81
C ASN A 161 -22.68 -1.73 -19.29
N VAL A 162 -22.28 -0.69 -18.58
CA VAL A 162 -22.33 -0.61 -17.11
C VAL A 162 -23.77 -0.62 -16.57
N ASP A 163 -24.73 -0.06 -17.32
CA ASP A 163 -26.14 0.01 -16.90
C ASP A 163 -26.76 -1.38 -16.72
N SER A 164 -26.33 -2.34 -17.53
CA SER A 164 -26.77 -3.74 -17.42
C SER A 164 -26.41 -4.42 -16.09
N LEU A 165 -25.46 -3.85 -15.32
CA LEU A 165 -25.00 -4.41 -14.04
C LEU A 165 -25.97 -4.12 -12.88
N GLY A 166 -26.92 -3.17 -13.04
CA GLY A 166 -27.89 -2.83 -11.99
C GLY A 166 -27.29 -2.14 -10.74
N ILE A 167 -26.09 -1.58 -10.84
CA ILE A 167 -25.34 -0.95 -9.73
C ILE A 167 -25.49 0.59 -9.66
N ALA A 168 -26.29 1.18 -10.54
CA ALA A 168 -26.47 2.63 -10.62
C ALA A 168 -27.28 3.23 -9.46
N SER A 169 -28.21 2.46 -8.88
CA SER A 169 -29.02 2.93 -7.75
C SER A 169 -28.15 3.27 -6.54
N PRO A 170 -28.51 4.24 -5.67
CA PRO A 170 -27.76 4.49 -4.43
C PRO A 170 -27.73 3.26 -3.51
N LEU A 171 -26.68 3.13 -2.69
CA LEU A 171 -26.60 2.03 -1.72
C LEU A 171 -27.69 2.19 -0.64
N MET A 172 -28.53 1.17 -0.52
CA MET A 172 -29.64 1.07 0.43
C MET A 172 -29.59 -0.27 1.15
N MET A 173 -30.36 -0.40 2.24
CA MET A 173 -30.45 -1.64 3.00
C MET A 173 -30.92 -2.84 2.15
N ASP A 174 -31.82 -2.61 1.19
CA ASP A 174 -32.45 -3.67 0.41
C ASP A 174 -31.58 -4.17 -0.76
N ASN A 175 -30.78 -3.26 -1.36
CA ASN A 175 -29.87 -3.61 -2.46
C ASN A 175 -28.44 -3.96 -1.99
N TYR A 176 -28.15 -3.89 -0.68
CA TYR A 176 -26.81 -4.05 -0.11
C TYR A 176 -26.06 -5.28 -0.65
N VAL A 177 -26.63 -6.46 -0.46
CA VAL A 177 -26.00 -7.72 -0.86
C VAL A 177 -25.86 -7.81 -2.37
N GLN A 178 -26.91 -7.49 -3.12
CA GLN A 178 -26.89 -7.55 -4.57
C GLN A 178 -25.80 -6.62 -5.12
N ARG A 179 -25.76 -5.37 -4.67
CA ARG A 179 -24.78 -4.38 -5.12
C ARG A 179 -23.36 -4.88 -4.90
N PHE A 180 -23.00 -5.22 -3.66
CA PHE A 180 -21.62 -5.62 -3.37
C PHE A 180 -21.24 -6.97 -4.01
N GLN A 181 -22.18 -7.90 -4.19
CA GLN A 181 -21.92 -9.11 -4.98
C GLN A 181 -21.57 -8.77 -6.43
N VAL A 182 -22.32 -7.89 -7.08
CA VAL A 182 -22.02 -7.47 -8.46
C VAL A 182 -20.69 -6.71 -8.54
N LEU A 183 -20.43 -5.78 -7.62
CA LEU A 183 -19.14 -5.06 -7.59
C LEU A 183 -17.95 -5.99 -7.42
N MET A 184 -18.05 -7.00 -6.55
CA MET A 184 -17.00 -8.01 -6.37
C MET A 184 -16.82 -8.88 -7.62
N TRP A 185 -17.89 -9.30 -8.29
CA TRP A 185 -17.77 -10.03 -9.56
C TRP A 185 -17.13 -9.18 -10.67
N VAL A 186 -17.47 -7.90 -10.75
CA VAL A 186 -16.87 -6.97 -11.73
C VAL A 186 -15.38 -6.77 -11.45
N GLU A 187 -15.00 -6.62 -10.17
CA GLU A 187 -13.60 -6.54 -9.76
C GLU A 187 -12.85 -7.84 -10.06
N GLU A 188 -13.40 -8.99 -9.65
CA GLU A 188 -12.81 -10.31 -9.87
C GLU A 188 -12.64 -10.59 -11.37
N ALA A 189 -13.64 -10.27 -12.20
CA ALA A 189 -13.58 -10.43 -13.65
C ALA A 189 -12.49 -9.56 -14.26
N GLN A 190 -12.37 -8.30 -13.83
CA GLN A 190 -11.31 -7.41 -14.31
C GLN A 190 -9.93 -7.90 -13.89
N GLN A 191 -9.76 -8.41 -12.67
CA GLN A 191 -8.51 -9.02 -12.22
C GLN A 191 -8.16 -10.26 -13.05
N GLN A 192 -9.14 -11.12 -13.36
CA GLN A 192 -8.93 -12.26 -14.24
C GLN A 192 -8.45 -11.82 -15.61
N ILE A 193 -9.10 -10.83 -16.24
CA ILE A 193 -8.67 -10.30 -17.55
C ILE A 193 -7.24 -9.75 -17.51
N GLU A 194 -6.88 -9.03 -16.43
CA GLU A 194 -5.54 -8.48 -16.26
C GLU A 194 -4.48 -9.58 -16.08
N MET A 195 -4.78 -10.67 -15.36
CA MET A 195 -3.86 -11.80 -15.16
C MET A 195 -3.49 -12.53 -16.43
N ARG A 196 -4.41 -12.57 -17.40
CA ARG A 196 -4.18 -13.19 -18.72
C ARG A 196 -3.10 -12.46 -19.54
N LYS A 197 -2.62 -11.29 -19.10
CA LYS A 197 -1.44 -10.63 -19.69
C LYS A 197 -0.16 -11.45 -19.52
N TYR A 198 -0.11 -12.31 -18.51
CA TYR A 198 1.00 -13.24 -18.33
C TYR A 198 0.84 -14.53 -19.14
N ASP A 199 -0.27 -14.75 -19.85
CA ASP A 199 -0.44 -15.96 -20.65
C ASP A 199 0.74 -16.14 -21.60
N MET A 200 1.31 -17.34 -21.59
CA MET A 200 2.46 -17.70 -22.40
C MET A 200 2.08 -18.83 -23.35
N TYR A 201 2.68 -18.80 -24.53
CA TYR A 201 2.53 -19.79 -25.58
C TYR A 201 3.91 -20.31 -25.94
N ASP A 202 3.98 -21.58 -26.36
CA ASP A 202 5.23 -22.21 -26.79
C ASP A 202 6.35 -22.19 -25.73
N VAL A 203 6.01 -22.44 -24.45
CA VAL A 203 6.99 -22.43 -23.36
C VAL A 203 7.40 -23.84 -22.95
N MET A 204 8.67 -24.00 -22.58
CA MET A 204 9.18 -25.20 -21.93
C MET A 204 9.22 -24.99 -20.41
N LEU A 205 8.92 -26.05 -19.66
CA LEU A 205 8.95 -26.00 -18.21
C LEU A 205 10.31 -26.49 -17.70
N GLY A 206 10.97 -25.69 -16.88
CA GLY A 206 12.14 -26.11 -16.12
C GLY A 206 11.74 -27.02 -14.95
N LYS A 207 12.71 -27.75 -14.39
CA LYS A 207 12.55 -28.49 -13.13
C LYS A 207 13.59 -28.04 -12.12
N HIS A 208 13.17 -27.83 -10.89
CA HIS A 208 14.03 -27.54 -9.75
C HIS A 208 13.50 -28.28 -8.53
N GLU A 209 14.24 -29.28 -8.05
CA GLU A 209 13.79 -30.20 -7.01
C GLU A 209 12.41 -30.81 -7.36
N ASP A 210 11.42 -30.68 -6.48
CA ASP A 210 10.04 -31.17 -6.66
C ASP A 210 9.12 -30.12 -7.34
N PHE A 211 9.66 -29.08 -7.96
CA PHE A 211 8.90 -27.99 -8.56
C PHE A 211 9.17 -27.84 -10.06
N PHE A 212 8.15 -27.39 -10.78
CA PHE A 212 8.31 -26.82 -12.11
C PHE A 212 8.70 -25.35 -11.99
N VAL A 213 9.60 -24.92 -12.87
CA VAL A 213 10.08 -23.54 -12.97
C VAL A 213 9.56 -22.94 -14.27
N LEU A 214 9.00 -21.73 -14.20
CA LEU A 214 8.60 -20.95 -15.36
C LEU A 214 9.10 -19.51 -15.21
N GLU A 215 9.93 -19.07 -16.15
CA GLU A 215 10.32 -17.67 -16.25
C GLU A 215 9.14 -16.85 -16.80
N VAL A 216 8.79 -15.76 -16.11
CA VAL A 216 7.62 -14.94 -16.45
C VAL A 216 8.10 -13.52 -16.78
N PRO A 217 8.13 -13.13 -18.07
CA PRO A 217 8.53 -11.79 -18.48
C PRO A 217 7.70 -10.70 -17.79
N GLY A 218 8.37 -9.69 -17.24
CA GLY A 218 7.70 -8.59 -16.53
C GLY A 218 7.21 -8.94 -15.13
N LEU A 219 7.53 -10.12 -14.58
CA LEU A 219 7.19 -10.48 -13.21
C LEU A 219 7.73 -9.49 -12.17
N ALA A 220 8.95 -8.97 -12.39
CA ALA A 220 9.55 -7.92 -11.58
C ALA A 220 8.72 -6.62 -11.56
N GLU A 221 7.93 -6.34 -12.62
CA GLU A 221 7.03 -5.17 -12.65
C GLU A 221 5.82 -5.36 -11.72
N GLY A 222 5.51 -6.61 -11.33
CA GLY A 222 4.53 -6.97 -10.31
C GLY A 222 3.11 -6.47 -10.59
N ARG A 223 2.67 -6.46 -11.86
CA ARG A 223 1.33 -5.98 -12.26
C ARG A 223 0.73 -6.79 -13.44
N PRO A 224 -0.29 -7.63 -13.19
CA PRO A 224 -0.85 -7.96 -11.88
C PRO A 224 0.17 -8.70 -10.98
N SER A 225 0.02 -8.65 -9.66
CA SER A 225 0.92 -9.39 -8.77
C SER A 225 0.58 -10.87 -8.83
N LEU A 226 1.53 -11.71 -9.21
CA LEU A 226 1.44 -13.15 -8.96
C LEU A 226 1.75 -13.41 -7.49
N LEU A 227 0.94 -14.24 -6.86
CA LEU A 227 1.06 -14.61 -5.45
C LEU A 227 1.14 -16.13 -5.28
N ARG A 228 1.71 -16.57 -4.16
CA ARG A 228 1.59 -17.96 -3.72
C ARG A 228 0.10 -18.34 -3.61
N GLY A 229 -0.27 -19.47 -4.20
CA GLY A 229 -1.64 -19.97 -4.27
C GLY A 229 -2.45 -19.48 -5.47
N ASP A 230 -1.89 -18.61 -6.33
CA ASP A 230 -2.44 -18.39 -7.67
C ASP A 230 -2.30 -19.64 -8.52
N ARG A 231 -3.11 -19.71 -9.58
CA ARG A 231 -3.34 -20.91 -10.36
C ARG A 231 -2.85 -20.74 -11.79
N LEU A 232 -2.47 -21.86 -12.38
CA LEU A 232 -2.04 -21.98 -13.76
C LEU A 232 -2.88 -23.06 -14.43
N ILE A 233 -3.29 -22.84 -15.67
CA ILE A 233 -3.76 -23.92 -16.54
C ILE A 233 -2.67 -24.16 -17.57
N VAL A 234 -2.12 -25.37 -17.55
CA VAL A 234 -1.02 -25.80 -18.41
C VAL A 234 -1.55 -26.83 -19.38
N ARG A 235 -1.48 -26.51 -20.68
CA ARG A 235 -1.93 -27.38 -21.77
C ARG A 235 -0.72 -27.77 -22.63
N SER A 236 -0.52 -29.07 -22.82
CA SER A 236 0.48 -29.57 -23.77
C SER A 236 -0.08 -29.46 -25.19
N GLU A 237 0.70 -28.90 -26.12
CA GLU A 237 0.30 -28.81 -27.53
C GLU A 237 0.17 -30.19 -28.20
N HIS A 238 0.92 -31.19 -27.73
CA HIS A 238 0.95 -32.52 -28.31
C HIS A 238 -0.06 -33.49 -27.72
N ARG A 239 -0.41 -33.33 -26.43
CA ARG A 239 -1.30 -34.27 -25.72
C ARG A 239 -2.71 -33.77 -25.49
N GLY A 240 -2.96 -32.47 -25.69
CA GLY A 240 -4.30 -31.86 -25.53
C GLY A 240 -4.82 -31.77 -24.08
N GLU A 241 -4.23 -32.51 -23.14
CA GLU A 241 -4.61 -32.51 -21.73
C GLU A 241 -4.39 -31.13 -21.07
N GLN A 242 -5.39 -30.68 -20.30
CA GLN A 242 -5.32 -29.48 -19.47
C GLN A 242 -5.05 -29.85 -18.01
N ASN A 243 -4.03 -29.23 -17.43
CA ASN A 243 -3.58 -29.52 -16.09
C ASN A 243 -3.59 -28.25 -15.25
N GLU A 244 -4.27 -28.28 -14.10
CA GLU A 244 -4.20 -27.19 -13.14
C GLU A 244 -2.89 -27.28 -12.35
N GLY A 245 -2.27 -26.12 -12.12
CA GLY A 245 -1.11 -25.95 -11.27
C GLY A 245 -1.32 -24.85 -10.25
N TYR A 246 -0.57 -24.89 -9.16
CA TYR A 246 -0.57 -23.85 -8.13
C TYR A 246 0.84 -23.31 -7.91
N ILE A 247 0.96 -21.99 -7.79
CA ILE A 247 2.21 -21.29 -7.53
C ILE A 247 2.59 -21.44 -6.05
N TYR A 248 3.75 -22.04 -5.77
CA TYR A 248 4.27 -22.23 -4.41
C TYR A 248 5.23 -21.10 -3.99
N GLU A 249 5.99 -20.57 -4.92
CA GLU A 249 6.93 -19.47 -4.69
C GLU A 249 6.98 -18.56 -5.92
N VAL A 250 7.08 -17.26 -5.66
CA VAL A 250 7.30 -16.21 -6.68
C VAL A 250 8.68 -15.62 -6.40
N ARG A 251 9.58 -15.71 -7.36
CA ARG A 251 10.93 -15.14 -7.31
C ARG A 251 10.98 -13.89 -8.20
N GLU A 252 12.17 -13.32 -8.39
CA GLU A 252 12.33 -12.04 -9.11
C GLU A 252 11.94 -12.14 -10.61
N LYS A 253 12.32 -13.26 -11.26
CA LYS A 253 12.11 -13.48 -12.70
C LYS A 253 11.28 -14.73 -13.03
N ASP A 254 11.15 -15.64 -12.08
CA ASP A 254 10.48 -16.93 -12.27
C ASP A 254 9.50 -17.26 -11.13
N ILE A 255 8.70 -18.29 -11.38
CA ILE A 255 7.80 -18.88 -10.40
C ILE A 255 8.11 -20.37 -10.23
N LEU A 256 7.92 -20.86 -9.01
CA LEU A 256 7.85 -22.29 -8.72
C LEU A 256 6.40 -22.72 -8.59
N PHE A 257 6.01 -23.78 -9.28
CA PHE A 257 4.65 -24.32 -9.21
C PHE A 257 4.64 -25.85 -9.24
N LYS A 258 3.53 -26.44 -8.77
CA LYS A 258 3.28 -27.88 -8.88
C LYS A 258 2.01 -28.13 -9.68
N LEU A 259 2.07 -29.11 -10.57
CA LEU A 259 0.93 -29.69 -11.29
C LEU A 259 0.32 -30.89 -10.52
N HIS A 260 -0.54 -31.67 -11.18
CA HIS A 260 -0.97 -32.96 -10.66
C HIS A 260 0.23 -33.93 -10.48
N GLU A 261 0.16 -34.82 -9.49
CA GLU A 261 1.25 -35.72 -9.09
C GLU A 261 1.69 -36.65 -10.22
N THR A 262 0.74 -37.14 -11.02
CA THR A 262 1.00 -38.04 -12.16
C THR A 262 1.85 -37.40 -13.27
N LEU A 263 1.96 -36.07 -13.31
CA LEU A 263 2.78 -35.36 -14.30
C LEU A 263 4.20 -35.14 -13.83
N HIS A 264 4.46 -35.20 -12.52
CA HIS A 264 5.81 -35.06 -11.96
C HIS A 264 6.64 -36.32 -12.24
N SER A 265 5.98 -37.49 -12.29
CA SER A 265 6.59 -38.78 -12.62
C SER A 265 6.75 -39.04 -14.13
N ALA A 266 6.07 -38.26 -14.99
CA ALA A 266 6.23 -38.36 -16.44
C ALA A 266 7.38 -37.47 -16.95
N SER A 267 8.13 -37.94 -17.97
CA SER A 267 9.10 -37.08 -18.66
C SER A 267 8.37 -35.98 -19.44
N GLN A 268 8.65 -34.74 -19.07
CA GLN A 268 8.11 -33.53 -19.70
C GLN A 268 9.21 -32.79 -20.51
N GLU A 269 10.38 -33.40 -20.68
CA GLU A 269 11.51 -32.78 -21.39
C GLU A 269 11.19 -32.59 -22.88
N GLY A 270 11.47 -31.39 -23.39
CA GLY A 270 11.24 -31.03 -24.79
C GLY A 270 9.78 -30.77 -25.19
N LEU A 271 8.82 -30.91 -24.27
CA LEU A 271 7.42 -30.58 -24.53
C LEU A 271 7.19 -29.06 -24.46
N ARG A 272 6.34 -28.57 -25.36
CA ARG A 272 5.89 -27.19 -25.42
C ARG A 272 4.49 -27.06 -24.85
N TYR A 273 4.28 -25.99 -24.09
CA TYR A 273 3.05 -25.75 -23.35
C TYR A 273 2.48 -24.37 -23.64
N ILE A 274 1.16 -24.30 -23.51
CA ILE A 274 0.41 -23.07 -23.34
C ILE A 274 0.10 -22.94 -21.85
N VAL A 275 0.48 -21.83 -21.25
CA VAL A 275 0.29 -21.55 -19.81
C VAL A 275 -0.62 -20.35 -19.66
N GLN A 276 -1.70 -20.54 -18.89
CA GLN A 276 -2.68 -19.49 -18.62
C GLN A 276 -2.76 -19.20 -17.14
N PHE A 277 -2.72 -17.92 -16.80
CA PHE A 277 -2.65 -17.48 -15.41
C PHE A 277 -4.03 -17.12 -14.87
N LEU A 278 -4.30 -17.56 -13.63
CA LEU A 278 -5.57 -17.35 -12.95
C LEU A 278 -5.32 -16.93 -11.50
N SER A 279 -5.93 -15.82 -11.06
CA SER A 279 -5.86 -15.44 -9.64
C SER A 279 -6.58 -16.43 -8.74
N SER A 280 -6.13 -16.51 -7.49
CA SER A 280 -6.87 -17.16 -6.41
C SER A 280 -8.22 -16.47 -6.19
N ARG A 281 -9.30 -17.27 -6.22
CA ARG A 281 -10.67 -16.79 -5.96
C ARG A 281 -11.00 -16.73 -4.47
N THR A 282 -10.13 -17.27 -3.61
CA THR A 282 -10.39 -17.41 -2.17
C THR A 282 -10.73 -16.09 -1.48
N PRO A 283 -10.02 -14.96 -1.71
CA PRO A 283 -10.37 -13.68 -1.12
C PRO A 283 -11.79 -13.23 -1.48
N PHE A 284 -12.13 -13.20 -2.78
CA PHE A 284 -13.46 -12.80 -3.24
C PHE A 284 -14.55 -13.71 -2.70
N ARG A 285 -14.33 -15.03 -2.68
CA ARG A 285 -15.31 -15.98 -2.12
C ARG A 285 -15.57 -15.71 -0.65
N ARG A 286 -14.53 -15.37 0.14
CA ARG A 286 -14.69 -14.98 1.55
C ARG A 286 -15.44 -13.65 1.69
N CYS A 287 -15.17 -12.66 0.84
CA CYS A 287 -15.87 -11.38 0.81
C CYS A 287 -17.35 -11.53 0.40
N HIS A 288 -17.66 -12.31 -0.64
CA HIS A 288 -19.03 -12.67 -1.02
C HIS A 288 -19.78 -13.31 0.15
N HIS A 289 -19.11 -14.22 0.85
CA HIS A 289 -19.67 -14.83 2.04
C HIS A 289 -19.89 -13.80 3.17
N GLY A 290 -18.92 -12.93 3.44
CA GLY A 290 -19.00 -11.87 4.45
C GLY A 290 -20.18 -10.94 4.23
N VAL A 291 -20.37 -10.46 2.99
CA VAL A 291 -21.51 -9.63 2.59
C VAL A 291 -22.83 -10.38 2.72
N LEU A 292 -22.87 -11.67 2.37
CA LEU A 292 -24.09 -12.48 2.49
C LEU A 292 -24.56 -12.64 3.92
N GLN A 293 -23.66 -12.55 4.91
CA GLN A 293 -24.03 -12.61 6.31
C GLN A 293 -25.01 -11.52 6.70
N TYR A 294 -25.04 -10.38 6.00
CA TYR A 294 -26.06 -9.34 6.20
C TYR A 294 -27.49 -9.87 6.09
N ARG A 295 -27.75 -10.83 5.18
CA ARG A 295 -29.06 -11.49 5.06
C ARG A 295 -29.26 -12.60 6.08
N GLU A 296 -28.18 -13.31 6.43
CA GLU A 296 -28.22 -14.50 7.29
C GLU A 296 -28.23 -14.15 8.80
N MET A 297 -27.76 -12.96 9.18
CA MET A 297 -27.62 -12.50 10.57
C MET A 297 -28.32 -11.15 10.78
N PRO A 298 -29.55 -11.14 11.33
CA PRO A 298 -30.31 -9.89 11.54
C PRO A 298 -29.57 -8.81 12.33
N GLY A 299 -28.72 -9.21 13.29
CA GLY A 299 -27.92 -8.28 14.10
C GLY A 299 -26.92 -7.44 13.30
N LEU A 300 -26.45 -7.93 12.14
CA LEU A 300 -25.51 -7.21 11.29
C LEU A 300 -26.15 -5.99 10.60
N LYS A 301 -27.49 -5.94 10.47
CA LYS A 301 -28.17 -4.81 9.83
C LYS A 301 -27.86 -3.49 10.53
N HIS A 302 -27.89 -3.49 11.86
CA HIS A 302 -27.62 -2.31 12.67
C HIS A 302 -26.12 -1.97 12.76
N LEU A 303 -25.22 -2.95 12.54
CA LEU A 303 -23.78 -2.70 12.41
C LEU A 303 -23.46 -2.00 11.08
N ILE A 304 -24.07 -2.46 9.98
CA ILE A 304 -23.77 -2.00 8.62
C ILE A 304 -24.48 -0.70 8.26
N PHE A 305 -25.71 -0.53 8.77
CA PHE A 305 -26.53 0.66 8.60
C PHE A 305 -27.02 1.19 9.96
N PRO A 306 -26.12 1.71 10.80
CA PRO A 306 -26.50 2.19 12.13
C PRO A 306 -27.43 3.41 12.03
N SER A 307 -28.31 3.55 13.03
CA SER A 307 -29.38 4.55 13.09
C SER A 307 -29.43 5.23 14.47
N PRO A 308 -29.79 6.53 14.56
CA PRO A 308 -29.91 7.24 15.84
C PRO A 308 -30.97 6.71 16.81
N ARG A 309 -31.85 5.83 16.34
CA ARG A 309 -32.95 5.28 17.16
C ARG A 309 -32.51 4.15 18.09
N ASP A 310 -31.26 3.70 17.99
CA ASP A 310 -30.73 2.66 18.85
C ASP A 310 -30.53 3.22 20.28
N GLY A 311 -31.24 2.66 21.26
CA GLY A 311 -31.12 3.03 22.67
C GLY A 311 -29.68 2.88 23.20
N ILE A 312 -29.38 3.41 24.39
CA ILE A 312 -28.05 3.19 25.01
C ILE A 312 -28.01 1.77 25.59
N PRO A 313 -27.21 0.84 25.03
CA PRO A 313 -27.11 -0.50 25.59
C PRO A 313 -26.36 -0.45 26.92
N GLN A 314 -26.62 -1.45 27.77
CA GLN A 314 -25.84 -1.65 28.99
C GLN A 314 -24.37 -1.92 28.64
N PRO A 315 -23.39 -1.39 29.40
CA PRO A 315 -21.98 -1.63 29.14
C PRO A 315 -21.63 -3.12 29.11
N LEU A 316 -20.75 -3.53 28.18
CA LEU A 316 -20.26 -4.92 28.16
C LEU A 316 -19.31 -5.20 29.32
N VAL A 317 -18.47 -4.23 29.65
CA VAL A 317 -17.52 -4.31 30.76
C VAL A 317 -18.04 -3.42 31.88
N LYS A 318 -18.40 -4.01 33.03
CA LYS A 318 -18.81 -3.26 34.23
C LYS A 318 -17.57 -2.69 34.91
N ILE A 319 -17.44 -1.36 34.97
CA ILE A 319 -16.26 -0.72 35.54
C ILE A 319 -16.68 0.41 36.47
N LYS A 320 -16.13 0.44 37.68
CA LYS A 320 -16.37 1.48 38.71
C LYS A 320 -15.48 2.72 38.52
N ASP A 321 -14.33 2.57 37.87
CA ASP A 321 -13.30 3.62 37.72
C ASP A 321 -13.35 4.31 36.34
N LEU A 322 -14.46 4.18 35.60
CA LEU A 322 -14.59 4.76 34.25
C LEU A 322 -15.11 6.21 34.26
N ASP A 323 -15.29 6.82 35.43
CA ASP A 323 -15.88 8.15 35.50
C ASP A 323 -14.86 9.28 35.34
N ASN A 324 -13.57 9.01 35.60
CA ASN A 324 -12.47 9.97 35.43
C ASN A 324 -11.46 9.49 34.37
N GLU A 325 -11.34 10.24 33.27
CA GLU A 325 -10.44 9.89 32.17
C GLU A 325 -8.95 10.12 32.50
N GLU A 326 -8.63 11.06 33.40
CA GLU A 326 -7.25 11.39 33.75
C GLU A 326 -6.62 10.30 34.60
N GLU A 327 -7.39 9.76 35.54
CA GLU A 327 -7.00 8.72 36.50
C GLU A 327 -7.21 7.30 35.97
N PHE A 328 -7.74 7.13 34.75
CA PHE A 328 -7.97 5.81 34.18
C PHE A 328 -6.64 5.03 34.05
N PRO A 329 -6.50 3.86 34.72
CA PRO A 329 -5.25 3.12 34.75
C PRO A 329 -5.04 2.38 33.43
N CYS A 330 -3.98 2.76 32.71
CA CYS A 330 -3.55 2.13 31.47
C CYS A 330 -2.26 1.32 31.69
N TYR A 331 -2.07 0.23 30.94
CA TYR A 331 -0.79 -0.48 30.92
C TYR A 331 0.31 0.39 30.32
N ASN A 332 -0.05 1.19 29.32
CA ASN A 332 0.82 2.25 28.82
C ASN A 332 0.47 3.60 29.49
N GLU A 333 1.31 4.03 30.43
CA GLU A 333 1.13 5.30 31.17
C GLU A 333 1.29 6.54 30.29
N LYS A 334 1.90 6.42 29.10
CA LYS A 334 2.16 7.55 28.19
C LYS A 334 0.95 7.95 27.34
N LEU A 335 -0.20 7.29 27.51
CA LEU A 335 -1.42 7.60 26.76
C LEU A 335 -1.96 8.98 27.15
N ASN A 336 -2.24 9.80 26.14
CA ASN A 336 -2.91 11.07 26.35
C ASN A 336 -4.43 10.91 26.55
N ILE A 337 -5.08 11.99 26.97
CA ILE A 337 -6.51 12.05 27.25
C ILE A 337 -7.41 11.54 26.11
N TYR A 338 -7.08 11.84 24.84
CA TYR A 338 -7.88 11.39 23.69
C TYR A 338 -7.77 9.88 23.48
N GLN A 339 -6.58 9.32 23.74
CA GLN A 339 -6.34 7.88 23.66
C GLN A 339 -7.03 7.15 24.82
N LYS A 340 -6.91 7.67 26.06
CA LYS A 340 -7.62 7.13 27.23
C LYS A 340 -9.14 7.14 27.02
N ARG A 341 -9.70 8.26 26.54
CA ARG A 341 -11.12 8.36 26.18
C ARG A 341 -11.55 7.31 25.17
N ALA A 342 -10.74 7.07 24.13
CA ALA A 342 -11.04 6.04 23.15
C ALA A 342 -11.07 4.63 23.76
N VAL A 343 -10.08 4.29 24.59
CA VAL A 343 -10.01 3.03 25.33
C VAL A 343 -11.24 2.86 26.24
N MET A 344 -11.62 3.89 26.97
CA MET A 344 -12.78 3.87 27.87
C MET A 344 -14.09 3.66 27.10
N ASN A 345 -14.27 4.31 25.96
CA ASN A 345 -15.47 4.14 25.13
C ASN A 345 -15.55 2.75 24.49
N VAL A 346 -14.41 2.15 24.12
CA VAL A 346 -14.35 0.73 23.72
C VAL A 346 -14.83 -0.17 24.86
N LEU A 347 -14.32 0.03 26.08
CA LEU A 347 -14.71 -0.77 27.25
C LEU A 347 -16.20 -0.63 27.59
N ARG A 348 -16.74 0.59 27.50
CA ARG A 348 -18.17 0.85 27.66
C ARG A 348 -18.98 0.12 26.58
N ALA A 349 -18.46 0.01 25.36
CA ALA A 349 -19.13 -0.60 24.21
C ALA A 349 -20.56 -0.05 24.01
N GLN A 350 -20.76 1.24 24.29
CA GLN A 350 -22.07 1.89 24.21
C GLN A 350 -22.44 2.29 22.77
N SER A 351 -21.49 2.29 21.84
CA SER A 351 -21.79 2.48 20.41
C SER A 351 -22.74 1.41 19.87
N ARG A 352 -22.75 0.21 20.49
CA ARG A 352 -23.50 -0.94 19.99
C ARG A 352 -24.99 -0.63 19.79
N PRO A 353 -25.60 -1.26 18.78
CA PRO A 353 -24.99 -2.20 17.82
C PRO A 353 -24.10 -1.52 16.76
N ALA A 354 -24.00 -0.19 16.72
CA ALA A 354 -23.13 0.48 15.76
C ALA A 354 -21.63 0.24 16.08
N PRO A 355 -20.77 0.19 15.05
CA PRO A 355 -19.33 0.17 15.26
C PRO A 355 -18.83 1.38 16.03
N TYR A 356 -17.78 1.20 16.82
CA TYR A 356 -17.03 2.29 17.43
C TYR A 356 -15.80 2.63 16.58
N ILE A 357 -15.58 3.90 16.26
CA ILE A 357 -14.48 4.35 15.40
C ILE A 357 -13.41 5.08 16.21
N ILE A 358 -12.18 4.55 16.16
CA ILE A 358 -10.97 5.27 16.57
C ILE A 358 -10.42 5.96 15.32
N PHE A 359 -10.80 7.23 15.14
CA PHE A 359 -10.27 8.04 14.05
C PHE A 359 -8.91 8.58 14.45
N GLY A 360 -7.84 8.04 13.86
CA GLY A 360 -6.49 8.54 14.12
C GLY A 360 -5.77 9.00 12.86
N PRO A 361 -5.58 10.32 12.73
CA PRO A 361 -4.67 10.89 11.74
C PRO A 361 -3.22 10.34 11.84
N PRO A 362 -2.35 10.62 10.85
CA PRO A 362 -0.96 10.16 10.85
C PRO A 362 -0.24 10.52 12.16
N GLY A 363 0.49 9.56 12.74
CA GLY A 363 1.34 9.80 13.90
C GLY A 363 0.61 9.98 15.24
N THR A 364 -0.71 9.80 15.28
CA THR A 364 -1.53 9.98 16.51
C THR A 364 -1.58 8.76 17.44
N GLY A 365 -0.88 7.68 17.09
CA GLY A 365 -0.80 6.48 17.92
C GLY A 365 -2.02 5.55 17.86
N LYS A 366 -2.74 5.50 16.74
CA LYS A 366 -3.89 4.57 16.50
C LYS A 366 -3.66 3.17 17.05
N THR A 367 -2.63 2.49 16.55
CA THR A 367 -2.30 1.12 16.93
C THR A 367 -1.92 1.00 18.40
N VAL A 368 -1.30 2.03 19.01
CA VAL A 368 -1.01 2.04 20.46
C VAL A 368 -2.31 2.08 21.27
N THR A 369 -3.23 2.96 20.89
CA THR A 369 -4.56 3.06 21.52
C THR A 369 -5.36 1.76 21.35
N MET A 370 -5.31 1.16 20.16
CA MET A 370 -5.98 -0.10 19.85
C MET A 370 -5.45 -1.25 20.72
N VAL A 371 -4.12 -1.38 20.83
CA VAL A 371 -3.48 -2.39 21.68
C VAL A 371 -3.91 -2.19 23.13
N GLU A 372 -3.83 -0.98 23.68
CA GLU A 372 -4.29 -0.72 25.06
C GLU A 372 -5.74 -1.15 25.26
N ALA A 373 -6.64 -0.83 24.32
CA ALA A 373 -8.05 -1.23 24.41
C ALA A 373 -8.22 -2.77 24.45
N ILE A 374 -7.46 -3.50 23.63
CA ILE A 374 -7.43 -4.97 23.62
C ILE A 374 -6.97 -5.50 24.98
N LEU A 375 -5.87 -4.97 25.53
CA LEU A 375 -5.32 -5.39 26.84
C LEU A 375 -6.33 -5.17 27.98
N GLN A 376 -7.02 -4.02 27.97
CA GLN A 376 -8.02 -3.69 28.97
C GLN A 376 -9.25 -4.59 28.88
N VAL A 377 -9.76 -4.87 27.67
CA VAL A 377 -10.87 -5.81 27.49
C VAL A 377 -10.47 -7.20 27.96
N TYR A 378 -9.30 -7.69 27.54
CA TYR A 378 -8.79 -9.01 27.90
C TYR A 378 -8.69 -9.22 29.42
N LYS A 379 -8.18 -8.23 30.16
CA LYS A 379 -8.03 -8.34 31.62
C LYS A 379 -9.31 -8.13 32.41
N ARG A 380 -10.23 -7.29 31.94
CA ARG A 380 -11.46 -6.95 32.68
C ARG A 380 -12.64 -7.84 32.33
N ALA A 381 -12.61 -8.52 31.20
CA ALA A 381 -13.64 -9.45 30.77
C ALA A 381 -13.02 -10.84 30.47
N PRO A 382 -12.78 -11.66 31.50
CA PRO A 382 -12.09 -12.95 31.37
C PRO A 382 -12.83 -13.94 30.46
N ASP A 383 -14.15 -13.84 30.34
CA ASP A 383 -14.95 -14.74 29.51
C ASP A 383 -15.03 -14.30 28.03
N PHE A 384 -14.52 -13.12 27.69
CA PHE A 384 -14.64 -12.59 26.34
C PHE A 384 -13.57 -13.12 25.39
N LYS A 385 -14.00 -13.35 24.16
CA LYS A 385 -13.14 -13.72 23.03
C LYS A 385 -12.99 -12.56 22.04
N LEU A 386 -11.74 -12.27 21.67
CA LEU A 386 -11.36 -11.11 20.89
C LEU A 386 -10.78 -11.56 19.54
N LEU A 387 -11.35 -11.02 18.46
CA LEU A 387 -10.78 -11.11 17.12
C LEU A 387 -10.11 -9.78 16.79
N VAL A 388 -8.83 -9.81 16.45
CA VAL A 388 -8.02 -8.64 16.12
C VAL A 388 -7.55 -8.77 14.67
N CYS A 389 -8.06 -7.91 13.81
CA CYS A 389 -7.80 -7.95 12.38
C CYS A 389 -7.03 -6.71 11.91
N ALA A 390 -6.29 -6.88 10.83
CA ALA A 390 -5.75 -5.78 10.04
C ALA A 390 -5.85 -6.09 8.53
N ASN A 391 -5.64 -5.09 7.69
CA ASN A 391 -5.74 -5.28 6.23
C ASN A 391 -4.56 -6.06 5.62
N SER A 392 -3.38 -6.00 6.25
CA SER A 392 -2.15 -6.60 5.74
C SER A 392 -1.48 -7.50 6.78
N ASN A 393 -0.61 -8.41 6.32
CA ASN A 393 0.17 -9.26 7.23
C ASN A 393 1.11 -8.44 8.11
N SER A 394 1.78 -7.43 7.56
CA SER A 394 2.70 -6.57 8.32
C SER A 394 1.96 -5.79 9.42
N SER A 395 0.78 -5.25 9.14
CA SER A 395 -0.06 -4.58 10.15
C SER A 395 -0.51 -5.55 11.25
N ALA A 396 -0.93 -6.76 10.89
CA ALA A 396 -1.32 -7.79 11.86
C ALA A 396 -0.14 -8.25 12.73
N ASP A 397 1.07 -8.31 12.16
CA ASP A 397 2.28 -8.64 12.91
C ASP A 397 2.67 -7.54 13.91
N ILE A 398 2.52 -6.27 13.53
CA ILE A 398 2.74 -5.14 14.46
C ILE A 398 1.78 -5.22 15.65
N LEU A 399 0.51 -5.55 15.42
CA LEU A 399 -0.46 -5.77 16.50
C LEU A 399 -0.05 -6.95 17.39
N ALA A 400 0.24 -8.11 16.80
CA ALA A 400 0.64 -9.31 17.53
C ALA A 400 1.90 -9.08 18.37
N ARG A 401 2.92 -8.43 17.79
CA ARG A 401 4.16 -8.05 18.48
C ARG A 401 3.88 -7.18 19.69
N ARG A 402 3.14 -6.08 19.52
CA ARG A 402 2.85 -5.14 20.63
C ARG A 402 1.99 -5.78 21.72
N ILE A 403 1.06 -6.64 21.36
CA ILE A 403 0.25 -7.39 22.32
C ILE A 403 1.16 -8.36 23.10
N LYS A 404 2.03 -9.11 22.41
CA LYS A 404 2.98 -10.04 23.03
C LYS A 404 3.97 -9.33 23.95
N GLU A 405 4.58 -8.25 23.50
CA GLU A 405 5.56 -7.43 24.25
C GLU A 405 4.96 -6.77 25.49
N SER A 406 3.63 -6.56 25.54
CA SER A 406 2.97 -6.01 26.73
C SER A 406 3.13 -6.90 27.97
N GLY A 407 3.33 -8.21 27.79
CA GLY A 407 3.37 -9.19 28.89
C GLY A 407 2.03 -9.39 29.61
N VAL A 408 0.95 -8.75 29.14
CA VAL A 408 -0.37 -8.79 29.78
C VAL A 408 -1.15 -10.04 29.37
N ILE A 409 -1.10 -10.40 28.09
CA ILE A 409 -1.81 -11.57 27.54
C ILE A 409 -0.94 -12.81 27.70
N GLU A 410 -1.51 -13.88 28.26
CA GLU A 410 -0.82 -15.15 28.35
C GLU A 410 -0.52 -15.72 26.96
N LYS A 411 0.71 -16.19 26.75
CA LYS A 411 1.15 -16.72 25.45
C LYS A 411 0.25 -17.87 24.96
N SER A 412 -0.25 -18.70 25.85
CA SER A 412 -1.18 -19.81 25.52
C SER A 412 -2.56 -19.35 25.05
N GLU A 413 -2.93 -18.09 25.30
CA GLU A 413 -4.23 -17.52 24.94
C GLU A 413 -4.15 -16.55 23.73
N LEU A 414 -2.95 -16.36 23.16
CA LEU A 414 -2.68 -15.50 22.02
C LEU A 414 -2.20 -16.32 20.82
N ILE A 415 -2.89 -16.21 19.69
CA ILE A 415 -2.42 -16.78 18.41
C ILE A 415 -2.44 -15.74 17.29
N ARG A 416 -1.48 -15.84 16.38
CA ARG A 416 -1.40 -15.08 15.14
C ARG A 416 -1.65 -16.01 13.95
N VAL A 417 -2.78 -15.86 13.26
CA VAL A 417 -3.14 -16.74 12.13
C VAL A 417 -2.65 -16.15 10.82
N SER A 418 -1.58 -16.71 10.25
CA SER A 418 -0.95 -16.23 9.02
C SER A 418 -1.90 -16.32 7.80
N ALA A 419 -1.79 -15.37 6.87
CA ALA A 419 -2.58 -15.42 5.65
C ALA A 419 -2.16 -16.62 4.79
N PHE A 420 -3.12 -17.29 4.15
CA PHE A 420 -2.89 -18.51 3.36
C PHE A 420 -1.90 -18.37 2.18
N TYR A 421 -1.67 -17.14 1.70
CA TYR A 421 -0.72 -16.84 0.62
C TYR A 421 0.65 -16.35 1.14
N ARG A 422 0.83 -16.18 2.45
CA ARG A 422 2.10 -15.73 3.02
C ARG A 422 3.11 -16.88 2.98
N MET A 423 4.37 -16.59 2.64
CA MET A 423 5.45 -17.57 2.78
C MET A 423 5.92 -17.62 4.25
N GLU A 424 6.24 -18.81 4.75
CA GLU A 424 6.68 -19.02 6.14
C GLU A 424 7.93 -18.22 6.49
N LYS A 425 8.91 -18.17 5.59
CA LYS A 425 10.14 -17.36 5.72
C LYS A 425 9.91 -15.85 5.90
N LEU A 426 8.71 -15.35 5.63
CA LEU A 426 8.36 -13.95 5.81
C LEU A 426 7.77 -13.66 7.20
N VAL A 427 7.52 -14.68 8.03
CA VAL A 427 7.10 -14.49 9.43
C VAL A 427 8.28 -13.91 10.22
N PRO A 428 8.09 -12.82 10.99
CA PRO A 428 9.17 -12.28 11.80
C PRO A 428 9.63 -13.30 12.86
N PRO A 429 10.95 -13.46 13.10
CA PRO A 429 11.48 -14.43 14.06
C PRO A 429 10.89 -14.28 15.47
N ASP A 430 10.59 -13.04 15.88
CA ASP A 430 10.03 -12.73 17.18
C ASP A 430 8.54 -13.14 17.34
N LEU A 431 7.88 -13.58 16.27
CA LEU A 431 6.48 -14.00 16.25
C LEU A 431 6.27 -15.47 15.87
N GLU A 432 7.33 -16.20 15.51
CA GLU A 432 7.25 -17.61 15.06
C GLU A 432 6.53 -18.50 16.09
N ASP A 433 6.76 -18.23 17.37
CA ASP A 433 6.24 -19.03 18.49
C ASP A 433 4.74 -18.85 18.78
N ILE A 434 4.09 -17.86 18.17
CA ILE A 434 2.64 -17.62 18.25
C ILE A 434 1.97 -17.62 16.88
N THR A 435 2.75 -17.69 15.80
CA THR A 435 2.22 -17.64 14.44
C THR A 435 1.93 -19.03 13.94
N LEU A 436 0.68 -19.25 13.54
CA LEU A 436 0.19 -20.53 13.06
C LEU A 436 -0.39 -20.37 11.66
N ASP A 437 -0.26 -21.42 10.87
CA ASP A 437 -1.13 -21.60 9.71
C ASP A 437 -2.53 -21.99 10.18
N THR A 438 -3.46 -22.10 9.23
CA THR A 438 -4.84 -22.42 9.60
C THR A 438 -4.99 -23.91 9.95
N ASP A 439 -4.19 -24.78 9.34
CA ASP A 439 -4.29 -26.23 9.52
C ASP A 439 -3.84 -26.67 10.91
N SER A 440 -2.98 -25.87 11.56
CA SER A 440 -2.52 -26.08 12.94
C SER A 440 -3.54 -25.67 14.00
N ILE A 441 -4.67 -25.06 13.64
CA ILE A 441 -5.68 -24.59 14.60
C ILE A 441 -6.78 -25.63 14.75
N ASP A 442 -6.65 -26.49 15.77
CA ASP A 442 -7.70 -27.42 16.14
C ASP A 442 -8.73 -26.79 17.11
N ALA A 443 -9.81 -27.53 17.40
CA ALA A 443 -10.86 -27.07 18.31
C ALA A 443 -10.37 -26.85 19.75
N VAL A 444 -9.38 -27.62 20.21
CA VAL A 444 -8.84 -27.52 21.57
C VAL A 444 -8.04 -26.23 21.71
N LEU A 445 -7.16 -25.95 20.75
CA LEU A 445 -6.39 -24.72 20.68
C LEU A 445 -7.31 -23.51 20.52
N TYR A 446 -8.32 -23.61 19.65
CA TYR A 446 -9.30 -22.55 19.50
C TYR A 446 -9.98 -22.23 20.83
N GLU A 447 -10.51 -23.22 21.56
CA GLU A 447 -11.21 -22.97 22.83
C GLU A 447 -10.29 -22.40 23.92
N LYS A 448 -9.00 -22.78 23.94
CA LYS A 448 -8.01 -22.16 24.85
C LYS A 448 -7.67 -20.72 24.48
N CYS A 449 -7.71 -20.38 23.20
CA CYS A 449 -7.32 -19.06 22.73
C CYS A 449 -8.41 -18.01 23.01
N ARG A 450 -8.01 -16.88 23.60
CA ARG A 450 -8.88 -15.73 23.85
C ARG A 450 -8.65 -14.57 22.89
N VAL A 451 -7.43 -14.40 22.38
CA VAL A 451 -7.09 -13.33 21.42
C VAL A 451 -6.50 -13.91 20.15
N ILE A 452 -7.21 -13.72 19.04
CA ILE A 452 -6.79 -14.18 17.72
C ILE A 452 -6.43 -12.98 16.86
N VAL A 453 -5.17 -12.88 16.43
CA VAL A 453 -4.68 -11.84 15.53
C VAL A 453 -4.58 -12.38 14.10
N THR A 454 -5.21 -11.73 13.12
CA THR A 454 -5.17 -12.18 11.72
C THR A 454 -5.42 -11.05 10.72
N THR A 455 -5.45 -11.35 9.41
CA THR A 455 -5.90 -10.37 8.41
C THR A 455 -7.40 -10.47 8.18
N CYS A 456 -8.04 -9.40 7.69
CA CYS A 456 -9.48 -9.38 7.43
C CYS A 456 -9.93 -10.55 6.55
N ILE A 457 -9.25 -10.78 5.43
CA ILE A 457 -9.52 -11.92 4.55
C ILE A 457 -9.21 -13.25 5.24
N GLN A 458 -8.14 -13.32 6.04
CA GLN A 458 -7.76 -14.57 6.68
C GLN A 458 -8.73 -15.01 7.78
N SER A 459 -9.42 -14.07 8.45
CA SER A 459 -10.43 -14.39 9.46
C SER A 459 -11.57 -15.25 8.91
N GLY A 460 -11.84 -15.23 7.60
CA GLY A 460 -12.85 -16.09 6.98
C GLY A 460 -12.54 -17.60 7.08
N SER A 461 -11.34 -17.99 7.49
CA SER A 461 -11.05 -19.37 7.91
C SER A 461 -11.82 -19.79 9.17
N LEU A 462 -12.20 -18.83 10.02
CA LEU A 462 -12.89 -19.03 11.29
C LEU A 462 -14.42 -19.06 11.13
N TYR A 463 -14.95 -19.14 9.91
CA TYR A 463 -16.39 -19.16 9.66
C TYR A 463 -17.12 -20.37 10.27
N GLY A 464 -16.41 -21.44 10.65
CA GLY A 464 -16.96 -22.52 11.46
C GLY A 464 -17.27 -22.13 12.91
N TYR A 465 -16.74 -20.98 13.36
CA TYR A 465 -16.86 -20.41 14.70
C TYR A 465 -17.54 -19.03 14.69
N ARG A 466 -18.52 -18.81 13.80
CA ARG A 466 -19.33 -17.58 13.80
C ARG A 466 -20.08 -17.41 15.10
N ASP A 467 -20.42 -16.15 15.42
CA ASP A 467 -21.22 -15.80 16.59
C ASP A 467 -20.47 -16.13 17.91
N ARG A 468 -19.13 -16.06 17.90
CA ARG A 468 -18.26 -16.44 19.04
C ARG A 468 -17.36 -15.32 19.55
N PHE A 469 -17.25 -14.20 18.85
CA PHE A 469 -16.36 -13.10 19.24
C PHE A 469 -17.14 -11.95 19.83
N ASP A 470 -16.88 -11.63 21.09
CA ASP A 470 -17.51 -10.52 21.81
C ASP A 470 -16.97 -9.18 21.33
N PHE A 471 -15.70 -9.14 20.90
CA PHE A 471 -15.09 -8.00 20.27
C PHE A 471 -14.43 -8.37 18.94
N VAL A 472 -14.70 -7.56 17.91
CA VAL A 472 -13.97 -7.59 16.63
C VAL A 472 -13.29 -6.23 16.46
N PHE A 473 -11.97 -6.22 16.51
CA PHE A 473 -11.12 -5.07 16.27
C PHE A 473 -10.57 -5.12 14.85
N ILE A 474 -10.61 -4.01 14.12
CA ILE A 474 -9.99 -3.88 12.79
C ILE A 474 -9.08 -2.64 12.80
N ASP A 475 -7.77 -2.84 12.74
CA ASP A 475 -6.81 -1.75 12.52
C ASP A 475 -6.60 -1.50 11.03
N GLU A 476 -6.20 -0.27 10.69
CA GLU A 476 -6.10 0.21 9.30
C GLU A 476 -7.39 -0.03 8.49
N ALA A 477 -8.55 0.06 9.14
CA ALA A 477 -9.88 -0.17 8.56
C ALA A 477 -10.24 0.81 7.43
N GLY A 478 -9.49 1.91 7.27
CA GLY A 478 -9.58 2.81 6.12
C GLY A 478 -9.14 2.17 4.80
N HIS A 479 -8.32 1.12 4.86
CA HIS A 479 -7.77 0.41 3.70
C HIS A 479 -8.55 -0.85 3.32
N ALA A 480 -9.32 -1.41 4.26
CA ALA A 480 -10.16 -2.56 4.00
C ALA A 480 -11.40 -2.16 3.20
N SER A 481 -11.63 -2.81 2.06
CA SER A 481 -12.91 -2.65 1.35
C SER A 481 -14.04 -3.10 2.27
N GLU A 482 -15.25 -2.60 2.03
CA GLU A 482 -16.37 -3.00 2.87
C GLU A 482 -16.63 -4.52 2.88
N PRO A 483 -16.60 -5.23 1.74
CA PRO A 483 -16.70 -6.68 1.74
C PRO A 483 -15.58 -7.39 2.52
N GLU A 484 -14.36 -6.84 2.49
CA GLU A 484 -13.21 -7.37 3.23
C GLU A 484 -13.37 -7.19 4.74
N ALA A 485 -13.77 -6.00 5.20
CA ALA A 485 -14.07 -5.77 6.61
C ALA A 485 -15.20 -6.70 7.11
N LEU A 486 -16.20 -6.97 6.26
CA LEU A 486 -17.32 -7.86 6.61
C LEU A 486 -16.93 -9.33 6.77
N VAL A 487 -15.78 -9.77 6.24
CA VAL A 487 -15.27 -11.11 6.53
C VAL A 487 -15.02 -11.30 8.02
N SER A 488 -14.51 -10.26 8.69
CA SER A 488 -14.25 -10.25 10.13
C SER A 488 -15.47 -9.84 10.94
N VAL A 489 -16.19 -8.79 10.51
CA VAL A 489 -17.40 -8.32 11.23
C VAL A 489 -18.47 -9.42 11.28
N GLY A 490 -18.59 -10.27 10.25
CA GLY A 490 -19.52 -11.40 10.25
C GLY A 490 -19.23 -12.49 11.29
N LEU A 491 -18.08 -12.45 11.99
CA LEU A 491 -17.75 -13.40 13.06
C LEU A 491 -18.22 -12.94 14.44
N ILE A 492 -18.68 -11.69 14.55
CA ILE A 492 -19.11 -11.08 15.80
C ILE A 492 -20.31 -11.82 16.42
N ASN A 493 -20.29 -11.99 17.73
CA ASN A 493 -21.41 -12.48 18.51
C ASN A 493 -22.57 -11.47 18.50
N ARG A 494 -23.82 -11.93 18.64
CA ARG A 494 -24.99 -11.10 18.89
C ARG A 494 -24.77 -10.21 20.11
N GLY A 495 -24.81 -8.90 19.88
CA GLY A 495 -24.56 -7.91 20.94
C GLY A 495 -23.07 -7.70 21.24
N GLY A 496 -22.15 -8.26 20.46
CA GLY A 496 -20.72 -7.94 20.52
C GLY A 496 -20.42 -6.51 20.03
N CYS A 497 -19.18 -6.07 20.24
CA CYS A 497 -18.70 -4.76 19.85
C CYS A 497 -17.74 -4.83 18.64
N CYS A 498 -18.02 -4.03 17.62
CA CYS A 498 -17.12 -3.84 16.48
C CYS A 498 -16.34 -2.54 16.67
N VAL A 499 -15.02 -2.59 16.61
CA VAL A 499 -14.13 -1.44 16.79
C VAL A 499 -13.27 -1.28 15.54
N LEU A 500 -13.36 -0.13 14.89
CA LEU A 500 -12.62 0.19 13.68
C LEU A 500 -11.61 1.30 13.97
N ALA A 501 -10.31 1.03 13.83
CA ALA A 501 -9.27 2.06 13.83
C ALA A 501 -8.82 2.35 12.40
N GLY A 502 -8.71 3.63 12.07
CA GLY A 502 -8.24 4.05 10.76
C GLY A 502 -8.33 5.54 10.54
N ASP A 503 -8.06 5.96 9.32
CA ASP A 503 -8.15 7.35 8.88
C ASP A 503 -8.96 7.43 7.58
N PRO A 504 -10.18 8.02 7.60
CA PRO A 504 -11.02 8.16 6.39
C PRO A 504 -10.44 9.14 5.35
N HIS A 505 -9.40 9.91 5.69
CA HIS A 505 -8.74 10.87 4.79
C HIS A 505 -7.40 10.36 4.22
N GLN A 506 -6.99 9.12 4.52
CA GLN A 506 -5.87 8.45 3.87
C GLN A 506 -6.35 7.55 2.72
N LEU A 507 -5.45 6.76 2.11
CA LEU A 507 -5.81 5.88 1.00
C LEU A 507 -6.97 4.94 1.37
N GLY A 508 -7.83 4.69 0.37
CA GLY A 508 -8.84 3.66 0.47
C GLY A 508 -8.31 2.27 0.07
N PRO A 509 -9.22 1.31 -0.09
CA PRO A 509 -8.96 0.03 -0.73
C PRO A 509 -8.45 0.20 -2.16
N ILE A 510 -7.59 -0.71 -2.60
CA ILE A 510 -7.09 -0.74 -3.98
C ILE A 510 -8.09 -1.54 -4.84
N CYS A 511 -8.66 -0.89 -5.85
CA CYS A 511 -9.54 -1.52 -6.84
C CYS A 511 -8.88 -1.51 -8.22
N VAL A 512 -8.87 -2.66 -8.89
CA VAL A 512 -8.37 -2.81 -10.26
C VAL A 512 -9.42 -2.35 -11.27
N SER A 513 -10.69 -2.67 -11.03
CA SER A 513 -11.82 -2.23 -11.84
C SER A 513 -12.21 -0.80 -11.50
N ARG A 514 -12.02 0.09 -12.48
CA ARG A 514 -12.51 1.47 -12.41
C ARG A 514 -14.03 1.55 -12.25
N VAL A 515 -14.77 0.61 -12.86
CA VAL A 515 -16.22 0.53 -12.70
C VAL A 515 -16.54 0.21 -11.24
N ALA A 516 -15.94 -0.84 -10.67
CA ALA A 516 -16.22 -1.21 -9.29
C ALA A 516 -15.84 -0.07 -8.30
N ASP A 517 -14.71 0.59 -8.53
CA ASP A 517 -14.24 1.75 -7.76
C ASP A 517 -15.27 2.90 -7.78
N GLN A 518 -15.70 3.34 -8.98
CA GLN A 518 -16.67 4.43 -9.16
C GLN A 518 -18.02 4.18 -8.47
N TYR A 519 -18.47 2.93 -8.41
CA TYR A 519 -19.73 2.56 -7.76
C TYR A 519 -19.58 2.20 -6.27
N GLY A 520 -18.41 2.42 -5.68
CA GLY A 520 -18.19 2.46 -4.24
C GLY A 520 -17.40 1.28 -3.66
N LEU A 521 -16.82 0.38 -4.47
CA LEU A 521 -15.97 -0.69 -3.95
C LEU A 521 -14.66 -0.16 -3.34
N GLY A 522 -14.13 0.95 -3.89
CA GLY A 522 -12.96 1.67 -3.36
C GLY A 522 -13.27 2.63 -2.21
N THR A 523 -14.48 2.58 -1.65
CA THR A 523 -14.83 3.23 -0.39
C THR A 523 -14.75 2.19 0.73
N SER A 524 -13.95 2.43 1.75
CA SER A 524 -13.86 1.50 2.90
C SER A 524 -15.11 1.53 3.77
N PHE A 525 -15.32 0.47 4.55
CA PHE A 525 -16.43 0.42 5.50
C PHE A 525 -16.36 1.58 6.50
N LEU A 526 -15.17 1.86 7.03
CA LEU A 526 -14.92 2.98 7.95
C LEU A 526 -15.31 4.31 7.32
N GLU A 527 -14.84 4.58 6.10
CA GLU A 527 -15.12 5.82 5.40
C GLU A 527 -16.63 6.01 5.16
N ARG A 528 -17.32 4.95 4.73
CA ARG A 528 -18.77 5.01 4.52
C ARG A 528 -19.53 5.30 5.82
N LEU A 529 -19.10 4.71 6.93
CA LEU A 529 -19.71 4.97 8.24
C LEU A 529 -19.49 6.42 8.68
N CYS A 530 -18.28 6.97 8.48
CA CYS A 530 -17.97 8.37 8.80
C CYS A 530 -18.87 9.39 8.08
N ARG A 531 -19.53 9.01 6.97
CA ARG A 531 -20.52 9.83 6.23
C ARG A 531 -21.97 9.66 6.72
N ARG A 532 -22.20 8.95 7.82
CA ARG A 532 -23.54 8.81 8.41
C ARG A 532 -23.66 9.76 9.60
N SER A 533 -24.88 10.27 9.81
CA SER A 533 -25.19 11.27 10.85
C SER A 533 -24.70 10.96 12.27
N LEU A 534 -24.52 9.67 12.62
CA LEU A 534 -23.98 9.23 13.91
C LEU A 534 -22.48 9.55 14.10
N TYR A 535 -21.73 9.60 12.99
CA TYR A 535 -20.28 9.78 12.98
C TYR A 535 -19.87 11.14 12.40
N GLU A 536 -20.80 11.86 11.80
CA GLU A 536 -20.58 13.22 11.33
C GLU A 536 -20.29 14.17 12.50
N ARG A 537 -19.43 15.15 12.23
CA ARG A 537 -19.11 16.22 13.15
C ARG A 537 -20.32 17.16 13.21
N ASN A 538 -20.85 17.40 14.40
CA ASN A 538 -22.06 18.20 14.60
C ASN A 538 -21.77 19.44 15.45
N HIS A 539 -22.62 20.46 15.31
CA HIS A 539 -22.59 21.63 16.20
C HIS A 539 -23.04 21.23 17.61
N LEU A 540 -22.16 21.43 18.59
CA LEU A 540 -22.56 21.44 20.00
C LEU A 540 -23.23 22.79 20.35
N HIS A 541 -23.99 22.80 21.45
CA HIS A 541 -24.68 23.99 21.99
C HIS A 541 -23.73 25.17 22.31
N ASN A 542 -22.41 24.96 22.30
CA ASN A 542 -21.37 25.93 22.65
C ASN A 542 -20.56 26.42 21.43
N ASN A 543 -21.13 26.41 20.20
CA ASN A 543 -20.46 26.79 18.94
C ASN A 543 -19.16 26.00 18.62
N ARG A 544 -18.94 24.85 19.26
CA ARG A 544 -17.84 23.93 18.95
C ARG A 544 -18.35 22.80 18.07
N MET A 545 -17.71 22.61 16.92
CA MET A 545 -17.89 21.42 16.10
C MET A 545 -17.16 20.25 16.75
N ASP A 546 -17.86 19.18 17.14
CA ASP A 546 -17.23 17.97 17.65
C ASP A 546 -18.00 16.71 17.24
N TYR A 547 -17.35 15.58 17.42
CA TYR A 547 -17.91 14.26 17.16
C TYR A 547 -18.75 13.77 18.34
N ASN A 548 -19.72 12.91 18.05
CA ASN A 548 -20.39 12.16 19.11
C ASN A 548 -19.43 11.10 19.68
N GLY A 549 -18.86 11.39 20.86
CA GLY A 549 -17.90 10.53 21.56
C GLY A 549 -18.37 9.10 21.81
N ARG A 550 -19.68 8.84 21.79
CA ARG A 550 -20.27 7.50 21.89
C ARG A 550 -19.87 6.60 20.72
N PHE A 551 -19.74 7.16 19.51
CA PHE A 551 -19.55 6.40 18.27
C PHE A 551 -18.15 6.57 17.69
N ILE A 552 -17.51 7.70 17.92
CA ILE A 552 -16.23 8.03 17.31
C ILE A 552 -15.36 8.87 18.25
N THR A 553 -14.07 8.61 18.29
CA THR A 553 -13.08 9.47 18.95
C THR A 553 -11.93 9.77 18.01
N LYS A 554 -11.76 11.06 17.72
CA LYS A 554 -10.63 11.58 16.94
C LYS A 554 -9.42 11.77 17.85
N LEU A 555 -8.33 11.04 17.59
CA LEU A 555 -7.04 11.25 18.24
C LEU A 555 -6.43 12.55 17.71
N ARG A 556 -5.97 13.42 18.61
CA ARG A 556 -5.56 14.79 18.23
C ARG A 556 -4.07 15.10 18.42
N ILE A 557 -3.32 14.30 19.18
CA ILE A 557 -1.90 14.57 19.43
C ILE A 557 -1.05 13.70 18.51
N CYS A 558 -0.30 14.32 17.61
CA CYS A 558 0.70 13.69 16.75
C CYS A 558 2.06 13.64 17.47
N TYR A 559 2.66 12.46 17.46
CA TYR A 559 3.96 12.17 18.06
C TYR A 559 5.05 11.92 17.01
N ARG A 560 4.72 11.97 15.73
CA ARG A 560 5.58 11.45 14.66
C ARG A 560 6.55 12.47 14.10
N CYS A 561 6.04 13.66 13.77
CA CYS A 561 6.73 14.58 12.87
C CYS A 561 6.78 16.01 13.42
N ASP A 562 7.62 16.84 12.80
CA ASP A 562 7.60 18.30 12.98
C ASP A 562 6.21 18.86 12.63
N PRO A 563 5.66 19.81 13.40
CA PRO A 563 4.36 20.41 13.14
C PRO A 563 4.23 21.02 11.73
N ARG A 564 5.31 21.58 11.18
CA ARG A 564 5.32 22.26 9.88
C ARG A 564 5.16 21.28 8.72
N VAL A 565 5.64 20.04 8.87
CA VAL A 565 5.49 18.98 7.84
C VAL A 565 4.01 18.68 7.59
N LEU A 566 3.21 18.55 8.65
CA LEU A 566 1.78 18.25 8.56
C LEU A 566 0.89 19.49 8.62
N ALA A 567 1.44 20.71 8.61
CA ALA A 567 0.64 21.93 8.75
C ALA A 567 -0.45 22.03 7.66
N ILE A 568 -0.08 21.72 6.41
CA ILE A 568 -1.02 21.72 5.28
C ILE A 568 -2.07 20.63 5.45
N SER A 569 -1.64 19.38 5.72
CA SER A 569 -2.56 18.26 5.92
C SER A 569 -3.51 18.49 7.09
N ASN A 570 -3.04 19.06 8.19
CA ASN A 570 -3.83 19.39 9.38
C ASN A 570 -4.97 20.34 9.01
N LYS A 571 -4.66 21.41 8.27
CA LYS A 571 -5.66 22.39 7.84
C LYS A 571 -6.65 21.81 6.82
N MET A 572 -6.17 21.02 5.86
CA MET A 572 -6.99 20.55 4.73
C MET A 572 -7.83 19.31 5.03
N PHE A 573 -7.34 18.41 5.89
CA PHE A 573 -7.98 17.10 6.13
C PHE A 573 -8.42 16.90 7.58
N TYR A 574 -7.93 17.71 8.52
CA TYR A 574 -8.15 17.48 9.94
C TYR A 574 -8.64 18.71 10.69
N ASP A 575 -9.19 19.71 9.97
CA ASP A 575 -9.82 20.92 10.51
C ASP A 575 -8.89 21.79 11.39
N GLY A 576 -7.58 21.57 11.32
CA GLY A 576 -6.61 22.20 12.23
C GLY A 576 -6.63 21.63 13.65
N ASP A 577 -7.31 20.51 13.90
CA ASP A 577 -7.45 19.93 15.25
C ASP A 577 -6.18 19.24 15.75
N LEU A 578 -5.23 18.90 14.87
CA LEU A 578 -4.01 18.20 15.29
C LEU A 578 -3.07 19.12 16.07
N LYS A 579 -2.64 18.60 17.21
CA LYS A 579 -1.60 19.13 18.08
C LYS A 579 -0.37 18.26 17.94
N PHE A 580 0.80 18.81 18.24
CA PHE A 580 2.07 18.13 18.01
C PHE A 580 2.89 18.15 19.29
N VAL A 581 3.55 17.04 19.59
CA VAL A 581 4.63 17.05 20.58
C VAL A 581 5.85 17.64 19.89
N HIS A 582 6.41 18.72 20.46
CA HIS A 582 7.60 19.37 19.91
C HIS A 582 8.73 18.36 19.81
N LYS A 583 9.21 18.19 18.59
CA LYS A 583 10.24 17.22 18.23
C LYS A 583 11.30 17.81 17.30
N THR A 584 11.17 19.10 16.96
CA THR A 584 11.94 19.79 15.91
C THR A 584 13.45 19.69 16.12
N PRO A 585 14.17 19.00 15.23
CA PRO A 585 15.61 19.10 15.13
C PRO A 585 15.90 20.32 14.24
N GLU A 586 16.28 21.44 14.86
CA GLU A 586 16.78 22.62 14.12
C GLU A 586 17.99 22.25 13.24
N ASP A 587 18.72 21.20 13.61
CA ASP A 587 19.94 20.75 12.96
C ASP A 587 19.73 20.32 11.49
N TRP A 588 18.63 19.62 11.15
CA TRP A 588 18.36 19.22 9.76
C TRP A 588 18.11 20.42 8.84
N LEU A 589 17.44 21.44 9.35
CA LEU A 589 17.13 22.66 8.62
C LEU A 589 18.40 23.49 8.39
N ARG A 590 19.25 23.57 9.42
CA ARG A 590 20.58 24.22 9.34
C ARG A 590 21.49 23.54 8.32
N LEU A 591 21.54 22.20 8.29
CA LEU A 591 22.37 21.44 7.32
C LEU A 591 22.02 21.73 5.85
N LEU A 592 20.75 22.02 5.57
CA LEU A 592 20.27 22.32 4.22
C LEU A 592 20.18 23.82 3.92
N ASN A 593 20.50 24.67 4.89
CA ASN A 593 20.34 26.12 4.82
C ASN A 593 18.91 26.55 4.40
N VAL A 594 17.90 25.92 5.02
CA VAL A 594 16.48 26.21 4.78
C VAL A 594 15.75 26.49 6.10
N ASP A 595 14.78 27.41 6.07
CA ASP A 595 14.00 27.75 7.26
C ASP A 595 12.72 26.90 7.43
N ASN A 596 12.37 26.13 6.40
CA ASN A 596 11.12 25.36 6.33
C ASN A 596 11.38 23.90 5.94
N PRO A 597 10.78 22.91 6.65
CA PRO A 597 10.91 21.49 6.30
C PRO A 597 10.12 21.05 5.06
N LEU A 598 9.45 21.96 4.39
CA LEU A 598 8.81 21.72 3.10
C LEU A 598 9.67 22.38 2.02
N ILE A 599 10.17 21.57 1.09
CA ILE A 599 10.98 22.03 -0.04
C ILE A 599 10.26 21.69 -1.33
N PHE A 600 10.16 22.66 -2.23
CA PHE A 600 9.73 22.45 -3.61
C PHE A 600 10.87 22.78 -4.57
N HIS A 601 11.30 21.80 -5.36
CA HIS A 601 12.28 21.97 -6.41
C HIS A 601 11.59 21.95 -7.78
N SER A 602 11.52 23.11 -8.41
CA SER A 602 10.97 23.28 -9.75
C SER A 602 11.91 22.69 -10.79
N VAL A 603 11.45 21.67 -11.51
CA VAL A 603 12.21 21.02 -12.58
C VAL A 603 11.51 21.20 -13.91
N LYS A 604 12.16 21.87 -14.87
CA LYS A 604 11.66 22.04 -16.24
C LYS A 604 12.07 20.85 -17.12
N GLY A 605 11.52 19.68 -16.79
CA GLY A 605 11.78 18.42 -17.51
C GLY A 605 10.78 18.13 -18.64
N ARG A 606 10.96 17.00 -19.33
CA ARG A 606 9.93 16.41 -20.21
C ARG A 606 9.64 14.98 -19.76
N ASP A 607 8.38 14.68 -19.46
CA ASP A 607 7.92 13.31 -19.23
C ASP A 607 8.02 12.48 -20.52
N ARG A 608 8.62 11.28 -20.39
CA ARG A 608 8.85 10.30 -21.45
C ARG A 608 8.10 9.00 -21.17
N ARG A 609 7.88 8.23 -22.22
CA ARG A 609 7.27 6.90 -22.20
C ARG A 609 7.98 6.01 -23.21
N GLU A 610 8.26 4.77 -22.84
CA GLU A 610 8.86 3.77 -23.73
C GLU A 610 7.80 3.18 -24.67
N PHE A 611 8.21 2.64 -25.82
CA PHE A 611 7.27 2.10 -26.82
C PHE A 611 6.54 0.86 -26.31
N THR A 612 7.21 0.04 -25.50
CA THR A 612 6.72 -1.24 -24.98
C THR A 612 6.00 -1.15 -23.63
N ASN A 613 6.15 -0.06 -22.87
CA ASN A 613 5.53 0.11 -21.55
C ASN A 613 4.67 1.39 -21.45
N PRO A 614 3.41 1.30 -20.99
CA PRO A 614 2.52 2.46 -20.89
C PRO A 614 2.85 3.45 -19.76
N SER A 615 3.80 3.14 -18.87
CA SER A 615 4.16 3.94 -17.69
C SER A 615 5.13 5.08 -18.01
N TRP A 616 5.14 6.12 -17.18
CA TRP A 616 5.86 7.37 -17.43
C TRP A 616 7.11 7.50 -16.56
N PHE A 617 8.11 8.25 -17.04
CA PHE A 617 9.28 8.66 -16.27
C PHE A 617 9.75 10.04 -16.69
N ASN A 618 10.47 10.74 -15.81
CA ASN A 618 11.06 12.05 -16.06
C ASN A 618 12.54 12.02 -15.67
N PRO A 619 13.44 11.92 -16.66
CA PRO A 619 14.90 11.97 -16.48
C PRO A 619 15.39 13.06 -15.52
N SER A 620 14.92 14.29 -15.75
CA SER A 620 15.42 15.48 -15.08
C SER A 620 15.07 15.44 -13.59
N GLU A 621 13.86 14.96 -13.27
CA GLU A 621 13.47 14.73 -11.88
C GLU A 621 14.25 13.58 -11.24
N SER A 622 14.54 12.51 -11.99
CA SER A 622 15.32 11.38 -11.46
C SER A 622 16.74 11.81 -11.07
N ILE A 623 17.41 12.57 -11.94
CA ILE A 623 18.73 13.16 -11.68
C ILE A 623 18.66 14.07 -10.46
N ARG A 624 17.63 14.93 -10.36
CA ARG A 624 17.48 15.83 -9.22
C ARG A 624 17.24 15.08 -7.91
N CYS A 625 16.44 14.01 -7.92
CA CYS A 625 16.26 13.15 -6.75
C CYS A 625 17.60 12.54 -6.30
N LEU A 626 18.40 12.03 -7.23
CA LEU A 626 19.71 11.45 -6.93
C LEU A 626 20.68 12.47 -6.36
N ALA A 627 20.68 13.70 -6.87
CA ALA A 627 21.49 14.80 -6.35
C ALA A 627 21.15 15.12 -4.88
N TYR A 628 19.87 15.14 -4.52
CA TYR A 628 19.45 15.29 -3.13
C TYR A 628 19.87 14.09 -2.27
N VAL A 629 19.72 12.87 -2.77
CA VAL A 629 20.14 11.64 -2.05
C VAL A 629 21.63 11.72 -1.74
N LYS A 630 22.48 11.95 -2.75
CA LYS A 630 23.94 12.03 -2.60
C LYS A 630 24.32 13.06 -1.54
N ARG A 631 23.80 14.29 -1.67
CA ARG A 631 24.05 15.36 -0.70
C ARG A 631 23.62 14.99 0.72
N LEU A 632 22.47 14.34 0.89
CA LEU A 632 22.00 13.92 2.21
C LEU A 632 22.86 12.80 2.81
N TYR A 633 23.36 11.87 1.99
CA TYR A 633 24.29 10.84 2.41
C TYR A 633 25.66 11.41 2.77
N ASP A 634 26.15 12.40 2.02
CA ASP A 634 27.40 13.11 2.33
C ASP A 634 27.32 13.82 3.70
N PHE A 635 26.12 14.24 4.11
CA PHE A 635 25.84 14.75 5.46
C PHE A 635 25.59 13.66 6.52
N GLY A 636 25.76 12.38 6.18
CA GLY A 636 25.67 11.25 7.10
C GLY A 636 24.28 10.63 7.29
N LEU A 637 23.30 10.96 6.44
CA LEU A 637 21.99 10.28 6.47
C LEU A 637 22.15 8.83 5.98
N ARG A 638 21.58 7.88 6.73
CA ARG A 638 21.57 6.47 6.31
C ARG A 638 20.45 6.16 5.31
N SER A 639 20.66 5.13 4.50
CA SER A 639 19.69 4.67 3.49
C SER A 639 18.31 4.29 4.06
N ASP A 640 18.25 3.74 5.29
CA ASP A 640 17.03 3.36 5.99
C ASP A 640 16.22 4.57 6.49
N GLN A 641 16.85 5.75 6.59
CA GLN A 641 16.24 6.98 7.04
C GLN A 641 15.63 7.82 5.90
N LEU A 642 15.92 7.45 4.65
CA LEU A 642 15.45 8.12 3.43
C LEU A 642 14.43 7.26 2.67
N GLY A 643 13.49 7.91 1.99
CA GLY A 643 12.62 7.24 1.02
C GLY A 643 12.24 8.13 -0.15
N ILE A 644 12.08 7.54 -1.33
CA ILE A 644 11.61 8.23 -2.53
C ILE A 644 10.23 7.67 -2.92
N ILE A 645 9.24 8.56 -2.99
CA ILE A 645 7.88 8.25 -3.41
C ILE A 645 7.67 8.78 -4.82
N THR A 646 7.20 7.92 -5.72
CA THR A 646 6.79 8.31 -7.08
C THR A 646 5.65 7.39 -7.55
N PRO A 647 4.62 7.89 -8.27
CA PRO A 647 3.46 7.06 -8.57
C PRO A 647 3.69 6.14 -9.78
N TYR A 648 4.79 6.33 -10.52
CA TYR A 648 5.05 5.61 -11.76
C TYR A 648 6.19 4.62 -11.55
N ARG A 649 5.92 3.33 -11.78
CA ARG A 649 6.93 2.27 -11.63
C ARG A 649 8.12 2.45 -12.57
N ARG A 650 7.92 2.97 -13.78
CA ARG A 650 9.04 3.28 -14.67
C ARG A 650 9.98 4.35 -14.09
N GLN A 651 9.46 5.31 -13.31
CA GLN A 651 10.31 6.23 -12.55
C GLN A 651 11.11 5.49 -11.46
N ILE A 652 10.52 4.51 -10.79
CA ILE A 652 11.19 3.64 -9.82
C ILE A 652 12.33 2.87 -10.49
N ASP A 653 12.07 2.24 -11.65
CA ASP A 653 13.06 1.48 -12.41
C ASP A 653 14.24 2.36 -12.81
N LYS A 654 13.97 3.56 -13.36
CA LYS A 654 15.03 4.50 -13.74
C LYS A 654 15.82 5.00 -12.53
N LEU A 655 15.16 5.26 -11.41
CA LEU A 655 15.86 5.59 -10.16
C LEU A 655 16.72 4.41 -9.67
N ASN A 656 16.25 3.17 -9.73
CA ASN A 656 17.06 2.02 -9.33
C ASN A 656 18.34 1.90 -10.16
N LEU A 657 18.21 2.02 -11.50
CA LEU A 657 19.35 2.04 -12.40
C LEU A 657 20.34 3.17 -12.07
N LEU A 658 19.84 4.34 -11.68
CA LEU A 658 20.68 5.47 -11.25
C LEU A 658 21.49 5.16 -9.98
N PHE A 659 20.85 4.57 -8.97
CA PHE A 659 21.54 4.19 -7.73
C PHE A 659 22.63 3.15 -8.00
N GLU A 660 22.35 2.16 -8.84
CA GLU A 660 23.31 1.13 -9.25
C GLU A 660 24.48 1.75 -10.03
N SER A 661 24.19 2.61 -11.02
CA SER A 661 25.21 3.23 -11.86
C SER A 661 26.13 4.17 -11.09
N CYS A 662 25.60 4.87 -10.08
CA CYS A 662 26.39 5.76 -9.22
C CYS A 662 26.99 5.06 -8.00
N ASN A 663 26.82 3.74 -7.87
CA ASN A 663 27.28 2.95 -6.72
C ASN A 663 26.84 3.54 -5.37
N LEU A 664 25.60 4.03 -5.29
CA LEU A 664 25.01 4.61 -4.09
C LEU A 664 24.17 3.57 -3.33
N GLU A 665 24.23 3.60 -2.00
CA GLU A 665 23.41 2.72 -1.18
C GLU A 665 21.91 3.01 -1.39
N LYS A 666 21.15 1.98 -1.75
CA LYS A 666 19.74 2.13 -2.14
C LYS A 666 18.84 2.40 -0.95
N CYS A 667 18.22 3.59 -0.93
CA CYS A 667 17.07 3.85 -0.06
C CYS A 667 15.80 3.18 -0.61
N LYS A 668 14.72 3.12 0.18
CA LYS A 668 13.43 2.60 -0.33
C LYS A 668 12.87 3.53 -1.42
N ILE A 669 12.59 2.98 -2.60
CA ILE A 669 11.93 3.67 -3.72
C ILE A 669 10.68 2.87 -4.07
N ALA A 670 9.51 3.46 -3.92
CA ALA A 670 8.25 2.72 -4.02
C ALA A 670 7.09 3.63 -4.43
N THR A 671 5.99 3.01 -4.86
CA THR A 671 4.75 3.78 -5.04
C THR A 671 4.19 4.19 -3.68
N MET A 672 3.27 5.14 -3.72
CA MET A 672 2.66 5.67 -2.52
C MET A 672 1.80 4.63 -1.79
N GLU A 673 1.17 3.70 -2.52
CA GLU A 673 0.48 2.54 -1.95
C GLU A 673 1.46 1.59 -1.22
N GLU A 674 2.68 1.41 -1.73
CA GLU A 674 3.74 0.55 -1.15
C GLU A 674 4.47 1.21 0.04
N PHE A 675 4.41 2.54 0.15
CA PHE A 675 4.91 3.33 1.28
C PHE A 675 3.93 3.45 2.43
N GLN A 676 2.70 2.98 2.25
CA GLN A 676 1.65 3.17 3.22
C GLN A 676 1.93 2.36 4.50
N GLY A 677 1.83 3.03 5.66
CA GLY A 677 2.21 2.44 6.96
C GLY A 677 3.72 2.40 7.21
N ASP A 678 4.54 2.71 6.20
CA ASP A 678 5.98 2.92 6.33
C ASP A 678 6.28 4.41 6.54
N GLU A 679 7.42 4.74 7.14
CA GLU A 679 7.79 6.12 7.53
C GLU A 679 9.30 6.32 7.42
N ARG A 680 9.73 7.53 7.07
CA ARG A 680 11.16 7.88 6.96
C ARG A 680 11.44 9.21 7.65
N GLU A 681 12.70 9.42 8.02
CA GLU A 681 13.14 10.71 8.55
C GLU A 681 12.95 11.80 7.48
N ILE A 682 13.32 11.47 6.23
CA ILE A 682 13.19 12.34 5.05
C ILE A 682 12.46 11.60 3.93
N ILE A 683 11.56 12.30 3.23
CA ILE A 683 10.89 11.80 2.03
C ILE A 683 11.14 12.74 0.86
N ILE A 684 11.57 12.17 -0.27
CA ILE A 684 11.62 12.84 -1.57
C ILE A 684 10.42 12.36 -2.40
N ILE A 685 9.71 13.27 -3.07
CA ILE A 685 8.56 12.97 -3.91
C ILE A 685 8.89 13.41 -5.34
N SER A 686 8.94 12.47 -6.29
CA SER A 686 9.04 12.76 -7.73
C SER A 686 7.69 12.65 -8.40
N THR A 687 7.29 13.73 -9.07
CA THR A 687 5.96 13.91 -9.65
C THR A 687 5.91 13.50 -11.13
N VAL A 688 7.01 13.51 -11.86
CA VAL A 688 7.18 13.05 -13.24
C VAL A 688 6.48 13.92 -14.29
N ARG A 689 5.20 14.29 -14.15
CA ARG A 689 4.37 14.81 -15.27
C ARG A 689 4.64 16.27 -15.62
N THR A 690 4.72 16.57 -16.93
CA THR A 690 5.09 17.91 -17.46
C THR A 690 4.20 18.47 -18.59
N ARG A 691 3.16 17.76 -19.08
CA ARG A 691 2.29 18.25 -20.19
C ARG A 691 0.79 18.37 -19.90
N GLU A 692 0.21 19.46 -20.41
CA GLU A 692 -1.21 19.88 -20.25
C GLU A 692 -2.24 19.02 -20.99
N ARG A 693 -1.96 18.60 -22.24
CA ARG A 693 -2.96 17.90 -23.11
C ARG A 693 -3.47 16.55 -22.59
N LYS A 694 -2.90 16.02 -21.50
CA LYS A 694 -3.29 14.74 -20.88
C LYS A 694 -3.83 14.89 -19.46
N ILE A 695 -3.88 16.12 -18.94
CA ILE A 695 -4.38 16.41 -17.60
C ILE A 695 -5.88 16.10 -17.49
N ASP A 696 -6.68 16.37 -18.53
CA ASP A 696 -8.12 16.03 -18.50
C ASP A 696 -8.36 14.52 -18.46
N PHE A 697 -7.49 13.73 -19.09
CA PHE A 697 -7.50 12.27 -18.98
C PHE A 697 -7.11 11.86 -17.56
N ASP A 698 -5.98 12.36 -17.03
CA ASP A 698 -5.54 12.02 -15.67
C ASP A 698 -6.53 12.49 -14.58
N LYS A 699 -7.23 13.61 -14.79
CA LYS A 699 -8.29 14.15 -13.94
C LYS A 699 -9.57 13.31 -14.02
N LYS A 700 -9.96 12.88 -15.23
CA LYS A 700 -11.08 11.96 -15.44
C LYS A 700 -10.81 10.56 -14.88
N PHE A 701 -9.55 10.14 -14.82
CA PHE A 701 -9.15 8.79 -14.41
C PHE A 701 -8.36 8.73 -13.09
N GLN A 702 -8.23 9.84 -12.36
CA GLN A 702 -7.47 9.99 -11.10
C GLN A 702 -6.08 9.30 -11.12
N LEU A 703 -5.37 9.42 -12.25
CA LEU A 703 -4.07 8.76 -12.45
C LEU A 703 -2.93 9.58 -11.83
N GLY A 704 -2.19 8.99 -10.89
CA GLY A 704 -1.03 9.62 -10.23
C GLY A 704 -1.36 10.38 -8.93
N PHE A 705 -0.47 11.29 -8.50
CA PHE A 705 -0.63 12.12 -7.28
C PHE A 705 -1.37 13.43 -7.52
N LEU A 706 -1.63 13.81 -8.78
CA LEU A 706 -2.43 14.98 -9.13
C LEU A 706 -3.92 14.68 -8.94
N PHE A 707 -4.68 15.63 -8.41
CA PHE A 707 -6.14 15.56 -8.24
C PHE A 707 -6.64 14.43 -7.34
N ASN A 708 -5.77 13.87 -6.50
CA ASN A 708 -6.16 12.91 -5.46
C ASN A 708 -5.71 13.39 -4.07
N PRO A 709 -6.62 14.00 -3.28
CA PRO A 709 -6.28 14.57 -1.97
C PRO A 709 -5.75 13.54 -0.97
N ARG A 710 -6.21 12.28 -1.04
CA ARG A 710 -5.73 11.20 -0.17
C ARG A 710 -4.30 10.82 -0.48
N ARG A 711 -3.94 10.82 -1.77
CA ARG A 711 -2.57 10.56 -2.22
C ARG A 711 -1.60 11.59 -1.70
N PHE A 712 -1.96 12.86 -1.83
CA PHE A 712 -1.22 13.97 -1.25
C PHE A 712 -1.05 13.80 0.27
N ASN A 713 -2.14 13.57 1.00
CA ASN A 713 -2.13 13.49 2.46
C ASN A 713 -1.23 12.37 2.99
N VAL A 714 -1.31 11.18 2.40
CA VAL A 714 -0.43 10.07 2.79
C VAL A 714 1.02 10.35 2.41
N ALA A 715 1.30 10.85 1.20
CA ALA A 715 2.67 11.07 0.73
C ALA A 715 3.45 12.04 1.63
N ILE A 716 2.86 13.18 1.98
CA ILE A 716 3.49 14.16 2.88
C ILE A 716 3.62 13.60 4.30
N SER A 717 2.62 12.84 4.77
CA SER A 717 2.63 12.29 6.13
C SER A 717 3.57 11.11 6.36
N ARG A 718 4.36 10.72 5.34
CA ARG A 718 5.41 9.69 5.47
C ARG A 718 6.70 10.23 6.07
N ALA A 719 6.96 11.53 5.97
CA ALA A 719 8.14 12.15 6.52
C ALA A 719 7.97 12.51 8.00
N LYS A 720 9.05 12.36 8.77
CA LYS A 720 9.11 12.87 10.14
C LYS A 720 9.66 14.30 10.19
N TRP A 721 10.69 14.62 9.41
CA TRP A 721 11.36 15.91 9.49
C TRP A 721 11.29 16.73 8.22
N LEU A 722 11.51 16.13 7.05
CA LEU A 722 11.67 16.88 5.80
C LEU A 722 10.92 16.22 4.65
N VAL A 723 10.22 17.03 3.86
CA VAL A 723 9.61 16.64 2.58
C VAL A 723 10.23 17.48 1.47
N ILE A 724 10.81 16.81 0.47
CA ILE A 724 11.32 17.43 -0.76
C ILE A 724 10.43 16.99 -1.91
N VAL A 725 9.76 17.92 -2.57
CA VAL A 725 8.96 17.65 -3.77
C VAL A 725 9.71 18.14 -4.99
N VAL A 726 9.94 17.24 -5.95
CA VAL A 726 10.61 17.51 -7.23
C VAL A 726 9.55 17.41 -8.32
N GLY A 727 9.36 18.49 -9.09
CA GLY A 727 8.28 18.51 -10.08
C GLY A 727 8.10 19.79 -10.88
N ASP A 728 7.14 19.74 -11.79
CA ASP A 728 6.76 20.88 -12.64
C ASP A 728 5.67 21.73 -11.96
N PRO A 729 5.97 22.99 -11.58
CA PRO A 729 4.98 23.87 -10.93
C PRO A 729 3.80 24.21 -11.83
N GLN A 730 3.93 24.22 -13.16
CA GLN A 730 2.85 24.60 -14.08
C GLN A 730 1.66 23.63 -14.03
N ILE A 731 1.94 22.37 -13.66
CA ILE A 731 0.93 21.33 -13.51
C ILE A 731 0.47 21.20 -12.07
N LEU A 732 1.42 21.21 -11.14
CA LEU A 732 1.14 21.01 -9.71
C LEU A 732 0.27 22.11 -9.12
N THR A 733 0.44 23.37 -9.55
CA THR A 733 -0.39 24.50 -9.09
C THR A 733 -1.87 24.39 -9.49
N ARG A 734 -2.23 23.47 -10.41
CA ARG A 734 -3.63 23.20 -10.76
C ARG A 734 -4.36 22.35 -9.73
N ASP A 735 -3.62 21.60 -8.92
CA ASP A 735 -4.18 20.83 -7.82
C ASP A 735 -4.20 21.69 -6.54
N PRO A 736 -5.34 21.82 -5.84
CA PRO A 736 -5.42 22.68 -4.66
C PRO A 736 -4.44 22.30 -3.53
N CYS A 737 -4.15 21.02 -3.35
CA CYS A 737 -3.26 20.55 -2.29
C CYS A 737 -1.80 20.87 -2.64
N TRP A 738 -1.38 20.54 -3.85
CA TRP A 738 -0.04 20.84 -4.34
C TRP A 738 0.22 22.33 -4.48
N ASN A 739 -0.76 23.12 -4.92
CA ASN A 739 -0.65 24.58 -4.94
C ASN A 739 -0.38 25.13 -3.54
N LYS A 740 -1.14 24.67 -2.53
CA LYS A 740 -0.92 25.07 -1.14
C LYS A 740 0.46 24.66 -0.61
N TYR A 741 0.96 23.50 -1.05
CA TYR A 741 2.31 23.05 -0.76
C TYR A 741 3.36 24.01 -1.31
N ILE A 742 3.30 24.33 -2.60
CA ILE A 742 4.25 25.23 -3.28
C ILE A 742 4.24 26.63 -2.65
N GLU A 743 3.06 27.16 -2.30
CA GLU A 743 2.93 28.46 -1.61
C GLU A 743 3.59 28.47 -0.22
N THR A 744 3.66 27.32 0.45
CA THR A 744 4.17 27.20 1.82
C THR A 744 5.64 26.78 1.86
N ALA A 745 6.11 26.05 0.84
CA ALA A 745 7.44 25.46 0.78
C ALA A 745 8.55 26.49 0.49
N HIS A 746 9.78 26.15 0.85
CA HIS A 746 10.97 26.82 0.35
C HIS A 746 11.20 26.40 -1.11
N ASN A 747 11.25 27.37 -2.02
CA ASN A 747 11.27 27.13 -3.47
C ASN A 747 12.69 27.22 -4.06
N PHE A 748 13.10 26.19 -4.81
CA PHE A 748 14.32 26.17 -5.61
C PHE A 748 13.99 26.10 -7.11
N GLU A 749 14.83 26.72 -7.94
CA GLU A 749 14.79 26.63 -9.40
C GLU A 749 16.10 26.05 -9.95
N ASP A 750 16.03 25.29 -11.04
CA ASP A 750 17.21 24.67 -11.71
C ASP A 750 18.32 25.66 -12.09
N ASN A 751 18.01 26.96 -12.25
CA ASN A 751 18.95 28.03 -12.65
C ASN A 751 19.29 29.02 -11.52
N ALA A 752 18.86 28.80 -10.29
CA ALA A 752 19.30 29.63 -9.17
C ALA A 752 20.78 29.29 -8.87
N PRO A 753 21.69 30.29 -8.73
CA PRO A 753 23.02 29.99 -8.20
C PRO A 753 22.86 29.24 -6.87
N PRO A 754 23.69 28.23 -6.58
CA PRO A 754 23.61 27.50 -5.33
C PRO A 754 23.81 28.50 -4.19
N LEU A 755 22.72 28.89 -3.53
CA LEU A 755 22.67 29.70 -2.31
C LEU A 755 23.74 30.81 -2.30
N ALA A 756 23.52 31.87 -3.09
CA ALA A 756 24.34 33.06 -2.97
C ALA A 756 24.28 33.60 -1.53
N ASN A 757 25.46 33.75 -0.93
CA ASN A 757 25.74 34.47 0.31
C ASN A 757 24.82 35.67 0.52
N ASN A 758 23.79 35.53 1.34
CA ASN A 758 23.22 36.68 2.04
C ASN A 758 23.88 36.73 3.41
N LYS A 759 25.05 37.36 3.46
CA LYS A 759 25.54 37.99 4.69
C LYS A 759 24.47 38.98 5.17
N ARG A 760 23.87 38.71 6.32
CA ARG A 760 23.56 39.73 7.33
C ARG A 760 23.52 39.12 8.71
#